data_AF-A0A4Y2VGA0-F1
#
_entry.id   AF-A0A4Y2VGA0-F1
#
_cell.length_a   1.000
_cell.length_b   1.000
_cell.length_c   1.000
_cell.angle_alpha   90.00
_cell.angle_beta   90.00
_cell.angle_gamma   90.00
#
_symmetry.space_group_name_H-M   'P 1'
#
loop_
_entity.id
_entity.type
_entity.pdbx_description
1 polymer ?
#
loop_
_entity_poly.entity_id
_entity_poly.type
_entity_poly.pdbx_seq_one_letter_code
_entity_poly.pdbx_strand_id
1 'polypeptide(L)'
;MASFVSWNCRGIKNKFSDLKDIINLHQPSVIALQETYLKPGDTLPLKNFNILLKNGTGDRARGGVALLTSNSFPTSPITLNTPLQAIAVQIHTHSLITVCSLYLPPNTPVDQITLNNLVSQLPTPFIILGDMNGHSPLWGNPDTNTRGLQVEKILNDHNLCLLNNDEYTYFHEPNRTFHSVDLAICTPSVLPYFSLQVDNDLHNSDHFPLIISDNRRQNPSIHSASRYNFKLGNWCKFSSLANINKDIVSNNSIDAAVKNVTEVLIAAADRSIPKTSNTFKKQRKVWWNADCREAHRRQRKAWALFRRHPTTVNLIRYKQTKANSRRIQRRSKRESWERYISSINSTISSKKLWERVKKTSGIFKSSNIRMLYNNGIPVTSLQDIANCIASELSRTSNSSNYSVPFLNIKISAEKKNLNFHSSPYAPYNTDFTFSELKRCLSETHKTSPGPDNISYLMLQHLSDRSLQNLLFLYNRIWQEHSFPSCWQQAIIIPILKPGKEPSDPRNYRPIALTSFLCKILEKMVNKRLLYYLETNKIFSPFQSGFRQGRCTVDNLLALETEIRNAFIRRQHTVAIFFDIEKASDRSWRFGILRDLYECNLREEGVPQGSVLSVTLFALKINDILKQLPPSVKGFLYVDDLYISCTGDNINFIERQLQLAVNKIQQWSTLNGFTLSTAKTSCIHFCRKRRLHPEPEILLGSQLITVVNEVKFLGITFDKKLTFRPHVIKLRKKLDKALNILKVLSNTSWGASRTSLLRVYRAAILSKMDYGCVIYGSARQSVLKILDPIHHSALRLCSGAFRTSPVESLYVECCEPPLDHRRKMLTLHFYYKILSLPEHPFFKYKQSQFILRLQKARPCVIPSFFTRASDFLNNLDLENLQVVSLLKYHLTPWISHGLKFLNPFKTFDKANTAPIVYQQLFADHRDLYHNFIPVFTDGSRSSSSTSFACVFINSTLSFQIHSSSSIFTAEITAILHALYQISNSPPDNYIIYSDSFSALESTTSLHRFSHPLTFNILELHDKLACRGFSVLFCWVPSHVGISGNEHADNLAKSATDSLNCPVPLSDIKKYVKIKLHSNWQSQWNLKDANKLHSIKHLITCWPSLPNRKLDTVLTRLRIGHTRFTHRHLLLGEPAPLCTACQCQMTVLHILIECRQFNNQRIRCFHSSCITLKDILHKDHHPQLFTFLRMIGFYSLI
;
A
#
# COMPACT_ATOMS: atom_id res chain seq x y z
N MET A 1 -9.11 13.97 -35.13
CA MET A 1 -10.57 14.10 -35.18
C MET A 1 -11.12 13.92 -33.77
N ALA A 2 -11.70 14.97 -33.21
CA ALA A 2 -12.58 14.83 -32.06
C ALA A 2 -13.96 14.43 -32.59
N SER A 3 -14.57 13.38 -32.03
CA SER A 3 -15.94 12.98 -32.37
C SER A 3 -16.87 13.27 -31.18
N PHE A 4 -18.13 13.58 -31.45
CA PHE A 4 -19.21 13.58 -30.47
C PHE A 4 -20.14 12.41 -30.76
N VAL A 5 -20.72 11.81 -29.72
CA VAL A 5 -21.65 10.69 -29.86
C VAL A 5 -22.94 11.01 -29.13
N SER A 6 -24.10 10.79 -29.76
CA SER A 6 -25.40 10.78 -29.08
C SER A 6 -25.97 9.36 -29.09
N TRP A 7 -26.51 8.88 -27.98
CA TRP A 7 -27.10 7.54 -27.92
C TRP A 7 -28.19 7.43 -26.85
N ASN A 8 -29.42 7.19 -27.28
CA ASN A 8 -30.46 6.70 -26.38
C ASN A 8 -30.17 5.24 -26.01
N CYS A 9 -29.72 5.08 -24.77
CA CYS A 9 -29.21 3.82 -24.28
C CYS A 9 -30.28 2.98 -23.57
N ARG A 10 -31.51 3.47 -23.39
CA ARG A 10 -32.64 2.76 -22.74
C ARG A 10 -32.19 1.82 -21.59
N GLY A 11 -31.55 2.40 -20.59
CA GLY A 11 -30.95 1.71 -19.44
C GLY A 11 -29.48 1.34 -19.61
N ILE A 12 -28.58 2.19 -19.11
CA ILE A 12 -27.13 2.05 -19.33
C ILE A 12 -26.45 0.93 -18.51
N LYS A 13 -26.98 0.55 -17.34
CA LYS A 13 -26.34 -0.44 -16.44
C LYS A 13 -26.06 -1.79 -17.13
N ASN A 14 -27.00 -2.27 -17.93
CA ASN A 14 -26.88 -3.54 -18.64
C ASN A 14 -26.09 -3.42 -19.95
N LYS A 15 -25.94 -2.19 -20.48
CA LYS A 15 -25.30 -1.87 -21.76
C LYS A 15 -23.94 -1.15 -21.61
N PHE A 16 -23.41 -1.12 -20.39
CA PHE A 16 -22.11 -0.49 -20.09
C PHE A 16 -20.93 -1.12 -20.86
N SER A 17 -21.07 -2.38 -21.25
CA SER A 17 -20.09 -3.06 -22.10
C SER A 17 -20.11 -2.54 -23.53
N ASP A 18 -21.30 -2.26 -24.04
CA ASP A 18 -21.53 -1.79 -25.41
C ASP A 18 -21.08 -0.32 -25.53
N LEU A 19 -21.34 0.52 -24.50
CA LEU A 19 -20.76 1.87 -24.42
C LEU A 19 -19.22 1.87 -24.54
N LYS A 20 -18.53 0.86 -23.99
CA LYS A 20 -17.07 0.73 -24.14
C LYS A 20 -16.64 0.40 -25.56
N ASP A 21 -17.47 -0.32 -26.32
CA ASP A 21 -17.18 -0.60 -27.73
C ASP A 21 -17.32 0.67 -28.56
N ILE A 22 -18.39 1.43 -28.35
CA ILE A 22 -18.60 2.75 -28.97
C ILE A 22 -17.39 3.66 -28.71
N ILE A 23 -16.92 3.74 -27.46
CA ILE A 23 -15.72 4.52 -27.10
C ILE A 23 -14.46 4.02 -27.80
N ASN A 24 -14.27 2.70 -27.90
CA ASN A 24 -13.09 2.11 -28.52
C ASN A 24 -13.07 2.29 -30.03
N LEU A 25 -14.24 2.32 -30.66
CA LEU A 25 -14.41 2.45 -32.09
C LEU A 25 -14.25 3.91 -32.51
N HIS A 26 -15.00 4.81 -31.87
CA HIS A 26 -15.17 6.20 -32.33
C HIS A 26 -14.29 7.22 -31.59
N GLN A 27 -13.73 6.86 -30.43
CA GLN A 27 -12.88 7.74 -29.59
C GLN A 27 -13.49 9.14 -29.29
N PRO A 28 -14.73 9.19 -28.74
CA PRO A 28 -15.45 10.44 -28.56
C PRO A 28 -14.82 11.38 -27.53
N SER A 29 -14.89 12.67 -27.84
CA SER A 29 -14.61 13.79 -26.95
C SER A 29 -15.80 14.10 -26.02
N VAL A 30 -17.04 13.94 -26.49
CA VAL A 30 -18.28 14.02 -25.68
C VAL A 30 -19.24 12.91 -26.08
N ILE A 31 -19.94 12.33 -25.11
CA ILE A 31 -21.03 11.37 -25.32
C ILE A 31 -22.29 11.88 -24.61
N ALA A 32 -23.33 12.20 -25.37
CA ALA A 32 -24.67 12.47 -24.88
C ALA A 32 -25.45 11.16 -24.77
N LEU A 33 -25.93 10.83 -23.57
CA LEU A 33 -26.77 9.67 -23.32
C LEU A 33 -28.18 10.09 -22.91
N GLN A 34 -29.16 9.41 -23.49
CA GLN A 34 -30.58 9.56 -23.14
C GLN A 34 -31.12 8.23 -22.55
N GLU A 35 -32.20 8.33 -21.78
CA GLU A 35 -32.83 7.24 -21.01
C GLU A 35 -31.84 6.39 -20.19
N THR A 36 -31.07 7.04 -19.34
CA THR A 36 -30.03 6.35 -18.54
C THR A 36 -30.59 5.34 -17.52
N TYR A 37 -31.82 5.56 -17.02
CA TYR A 37 -32.48 4.79 -15.96
C TYR A 37 -31.63 4.63 -14.70
N LEU A 38 -30.97 5.71 -14.29
CA LEU A 38 -30.20 5.76 -13.05
C LEU A 38 -31.04 6.36 -11.91
N LYS A 39 -30.80 5.88 -10.69
CA LYS A 39 -31.38 6.42 -9.45
C LYS A 39 -30.42 7.42 -8.79
N PRO A 40 -30.93 8.31 -7.92
CA PRO A 40 -30.08 9.13 -7.05
C PRO A 40 -29.06 8.24 -6.29
N GLY A 41 -27.77 8.52 -6.45
CA GLY A 41 -26.68 7.75 -5.85
C GLY A 41 -26.09 6.62 -6.71
N ASP A 42 -26.66 6.32 -7.86
CA ASP A 42 -26.02 5.42 -8.82
C ASP A 42 -24.77 6.05 -9.45
N THR A 43 -23.68 5.28 -9.57
CA THR A 43 -22.43 5.74 -10.17
C THR A 43 -22.07 4.94 -11.43
N LEU A 44 -21.63 5.62 -12.49
CA LEU A 44 -21.05 5.02 -13.70
C LEU A 44 -19.54 5.23 -13.73
N PRO A 45 -18.72 4.28 -13.25
CA PRO A 45 -17.28 4.44 -13.23
C PRO A 45 -16.69 4.21 -14.63
N LEU A 46 -16.70 5.23 -15.49
CA LEU A 46 -16.06 5.20 -16.80
C LEU A 46 -14.64 5.79 -16.71
N LYS A 47 -13.65 5.04 -17.20
CA LYS A 47 -12.25 5.49 -17.16
C LYS A 47 -12.03 6.55 -18.24
N ASN A 48 -11.40 7.67 -17.86
CA ASN A 48 -11.06 8.80 -18.72
C ASN A 48 -12.26 9.64 -19.19
N PHE A 49 -13.39 9.63 -18.48
CA PHE A 49 -14.49 10.54 -18.74
C PHE A 49 -15.02 11.14 -17.43
N ASN A 50 -15.44 12.40 -17.47
CA ASN A 50 -16.27 13.02 -16.44
C ASN A 50 -17.75 12.83 -16.82
N ILE A 51 -18.65 12.81 -15.84
CA ILE A 51 -20.07 12.57 -16.06
C ILE A 51 -20.88 13.66 -15.38
N LEU A 52 -21.76 14.30 -16.16
CA LEU A 52 -22.86 15.12 -15.66
C LEU A 52 -24.15 14.33 -15.84
N LEU A 53 -25.02 14.31 -14.83
CA LEU A 53 -26.23 13.47 -14.80
C LEU A 53 -27.42 14.27 -14.26
N LYS A 54 -28.59 14.08 -14.89
CA LYS A 54 -29.90 14.58 -14.44
C LYS A 54 -30.86 13.40 -14.53
N ASN A 55 -31.29 12.92 -13.37
CA ASN A 55 -32.19 11.76 -13.27
C ASN A 55 -33.63 12.16 -13.62
N GLY A 56 -34.46 11.17 -13.98
CA GLY A 56 -35.89 11.38 -14.16
C GLY A 56 -36.62 11.72 -12.86
N THR A 57 -37.79 12.36 -12.97
CA THR A 57 -38.56 12.97 -11.87
C THR A 57 -39.46 12.00 -11.07
N GLY A 58 -39.11 10.71 -10.95
CA GLY A 58 -39.95 9.73 -10.24
C GLY A 58 -39.20 8.65 -9.44
N ASP A 59 -39.91 7.95 -8.54
CA ASP A 59 -39.38 6.90 -7.64
C ASP A 59 -38.85 5.65 -8.39
N ARG A 60 -39.36 5.41 -9.60
CA ARG A 60 -38.86 4.38 -10.52
C ARG A 60 -37.83 5.00 -11.46
N ALA A 61 -36.74 4.27 -11.70
CA ALA A 61 -35.69 4.69 -12.63
C ALA A 61 -36.22 4.66 -14.08
N ARG A 62 -36.81 5.77 -14.53
CA ARG A 62 -37.33 6.00 -15.89
C ARG A 62 -36.79 7.33 -16.41
N GLY A 63 -36.44 7.40 -17.71
CA GLY A 63 -35.81 8.56 -18.32
C GLY A 63 -34.38 8.84 -17.82
N GLY A 64 -34.01 10.11 -17.83
CA GLY A 64 -32.74 10.69 -17.36
C GLY A 64 -31.71 10.86 -18.47
N VAL A 65 -30.96 11.96 -18.43
CA VAL A 65 -29.89 12.29 -19.39
C VAL A 65 -28.53 12.34 -18.72
N ALA A 66 -27.48 12.01 -19.47
CA ALA A 66 -26.10 12.18 -19.04
C ALA A 66 -25.22 12.75 -20.16
N LEU A 67 -24.19 13.52 -19.78
CA LEU A 67 -23.10 13.92 -20.65
C LEU A 67 -21.80 13.33 -20.11
N LEU A 68 -21.11 12.52 -20.92
CA LEU A 68 -19.77 12.03 -20.63
C LEU A 68 -18.75 12.84 -21.43
N THR A 69 -17.87 13.57 -20.75
CA THR A 69 -16.83 14.36 -21.41
C THR A 69 -15.47 13.70 -21.25
N SER A 70 -14.75 13.53 -22.36
CA SER A 70 -13.43 12.93 -22.38
C SER A 70 -12.46 13.74 -21.55
N ASN A 71 -11.64 13.01 -20.81
CA ASN A 71 -10.63 13.57 -19.93
C ASN A 71 -9.44 14.21 -20.65
N SER A 72 -9.43 14.16 -21.97
CA SER A 72 -8.39 14.79 -22.78
C SER A 72 -8.70 16.27 -23.10
N PHE A 73 -9.92 16.74 -22.86
CA PHE A 73 -10.36 18.09 -23.23
C PHE A 73 -10.83 18.89 -21.99
N PRO A 74 -10.48 20.18 -21.87
CA PRO A 74 -11.04 21.07 -20.85
C PRO A 74 -12.56 21.22 -21.02
N THR A 75 -13.29 21.17 -19.91
CA THR A 75 -14.76 21.27 -19.90
C THR A 75 -15.28 22.05 -18.69
N SER A 76 -16.34 22.82 -18.89
CA SER A 76 -17.08 23.56 -17.85
C SER A 76 -18.58 23.23 -17.92
N PRO A 77 -19.21 22.78 -16.82
CA PRO A 77 -20.66 22.53 -16.81
C PRO A 77 -21.44 23.85 -16.90
N ILE A 78 -22.56 23.84 -17.62
CA ILE A 78 -23.50 24.97 -17.69
C ILE A 78 -24.72 24.63 -16.84
N THR A 79 -25.08 25.55 -15.93
CA THR A 79 -26.25 25.39 -15.08
C THR A 79 -27.48 25.84 -15.86
N LEU A 80 -28.37 24.90 -16.19
CA LEU A 80 -29.61 25.18 -16.90
C LEU A 80 -30.79 25.24 -15.92
N ASN A 81 -31.52 26.34 -15.93
CA ASN A 81 -32.78 26.49 -15.19
C ASN A 81 -33.94 26.05 -16.09
N THR A 82 -34.19 24.74 -16.12
CA THR A 82 -35.23 24.13 -16.97
C THR A 82 -35.82 22.87 -16.31
N PRO A 83 -37.16 22.67 -16.38
CA PRO A 83 -37.79 21.42 -15.94
C PRO A 83 -37.52 20.26 -16.91
N LEU A 84 -37.01 20.53 -18.12
CA LEU A 84 -36.71 19.52 -19.12
C LEU A 84 -35.54 18.62 -18.71
N GLN A 85 -35.50 17.41 -19.25
CA GLN A 85 -34.36 16.50 -19.05
C GLN A 85 -33.22 16.92 -19.99
N ALA A 86 -32.55 18.01 -19.61
CA ALA A 86 -31.46 18.63 -20.35
C ALA A 86 -30.25 18.90 -19.45
N ILE A 87 -29.04 18.75 -20.00
CA ILE A 87 -27.76 19.14 -19.39
C ILE A 87 -26.86 19.68 -20.48
N ALA A 88 -26.09 20.74 -20.19
CA ALA A 88 -25.10 21.28 -21.09
C ALA A 88 -23.70 21.38 -20.48
N VAL A 89 -22.69 21.30 -21.34
CA VAL A 89 -21.28 21.48 -20.99
C VAL A 89 -20.58 22.26 -22.09
N GLN A 90 -19.73 23.21 -21.73
CA GLN A 90 -18.81 23.82 -22.67
C GLN A 90 -17.55 22.96 -22.75
N ILE A 91 -17.12 22.62 -23.96
CA ILE A 91 -15.90 21.87 -24.23
C ILE A 91 -14.97 22.69 -25.12
N HIS A 92 -13.68 22.67 -24.77
CA HIS A 92 -12.64 23.25 -25.60
C HIS A 92 -11.98 22.14 -26.43
N THR A 93 -12.37 22.03 -27.70
CA THR A 93 -11.71 21.13 -28.68
C THR A 93 -10.69 21.94 -29.48
N HIS A 94 -11.07 22.40 -30.66
CA HIS A 94 -10.34 23.39 -31.47
C HIS A 94 -10.85 24.81 -31.21
N SER A 95 -12.15 24.92 -30.93
CA SER A 95 -12.82 26.13 -30.48
C SER A 95 -13.67 25.78 -29.26
N LEU A 96 -14.13 26.81 -28.54
CA LEU A 96 -15.07 26.63 -27.44
C LEU A 96 -16.47 26.34 -28.01
N ILE A 97 -17.06 25.20 -27.67
CA ILE A 97 -18.40 24.78 -28.13
C ILE A 97 -19.22 24.29 -26.95
N THR A 98 -20.49 24.65 -26.90
CA THR A 98 -21.46 24.12 -25.94
C THR A 98 -22.12 22.86 -26.48
N VAL A 99 -22.11 21.76 -25.73
CA VAL A 99 -22.83 20.52 -26.07
C VAL A 99 -23.94 20.30 -25.06
N CYS A 100 -25.18 20.18 -25.52
CA CYS A 100 -26.36 19.93 -24.71
C CYS A 100 -26.92 18.53 -25.02
N SER A 101 -27.14 17.71 -24.00
CA SER A 101 -27.91 16.46 -24.11
C SER A 101 -29.36 16.72 -23.72
N LEU A 102 -30.32 16.37 -24.58
CA LEU A 102 -31.75 16.57 -24.37
C LEU A 102 -32.52 15.25 -24.53
N TYR A 103 -33.50 15.02 -23.65
CA TYR A 103 -34.48 13.95 -23.81
C TYR A 103 -35.90 14.49 -23.56
N LEU A 104 -36.80 14.29 -24.52
CA LEU A 104 -38.20 14.67 -24.42
C LEU A 104 -39.08 13.40 -24.35
N PRO A 105 -39.62 13.03 -23.18
CA PRO A 105 -40.41 11.80 -23.05
C PRO A 105 -41.71 11.84 -23.88
N PRO A 106 -42.09 10.77 -24.60
CA PRO A 106 -43.16 10.80 -25.59
C PRO A 106 -44.54 11.18 -25.01
N ASN A 107 -44.84 10.76 -23.77
CA ASN A 107 -46.15 10.98 -23.13
C ASN A 107 -46.17 12.14 -22.11
N THR A 108 -45.16 13.02 -22.13
CA THR A 108 -45.11 14.20 -21.24
C THR A 108 -45.41 15.46 -22.05
N PRO A 109 -46.37 16.31 -21.65
CA PRO A 109 -46.60 17.59 -22.33
C PRO A 109 -45.37 18.50 -22.16
N VAL A 110 -44.93 19.13 -23.25
CA VAL A 110 -43.81 20.06 -23.27
C VAL A 110 -44.29 21.37 -23.88
N ASP A 111 -44.15 22.47 -23.17
CA ASP A 111 -44.52 23.80 -23.63
C ASP A 111 -43.40 24.45 -24.46
N GLN A 112 -43.78 25.22 -25.49
CA GLN A 112 -42.88 25.91 -26.41
C GLN A 112 -42.03 26.96 -25.67
N ILE A 113 -42.60 27.68 -24.70
CA ILE A 113 -41.88 28.70 -23.92
C ILE A 113 -40.70 28.07 -23.18
N THR A 114 -40.91 26.87 -22.62
CA THR A 114 -39.88 26.13 -21.89
C THR A 114 -38.75 25.67 -22.81
N LEU A 115 -39.06 25.26 -24.03
CA LEU A 115 -38.09 24.88 -25.05
C LEU A 115 -37.29 26.09 -25.57
N ASN A 116 -37.97 27.21 -25.85
CA ASN A 116 -37.30 28.46 -26.26
C ASN A 116 -36.37 29.00 -25.16
N ASN A 117 -36.80 28.91 -23.90
CA ASN A 117 -35.98 29.28 -22.75
C ASN A 117 -34.71 28.40 -22.66
N LEU A 118 -34.83 27.08 -22.87
CA LEU A 118 -33.66 26.18 -22.90
C LEU A 118 -32.62 26.64 -23.94
N VAL A 119 -33.05 26.95 -25.17
CA VAL A 119 -32.15 27.39 -26.25
C VAL A 119 -31.48 28.72 -25.91
N SER A 120 -32.24 29.68 -25.37
CA SER A 120 -31.72 31.00 -24.98
C SER A 120 -30.64 30.95 -23.87
N GLN A 121 -30.63 29.88 -23.07
CA GLN A 121 -29.63 29.67 -22.00
C GLN A 121 -28.30 29.08 -22.52
N LEU A 122 -28.22 28.61 -23.77
CA LEU A 122 -27.03 27.96 -24.31
C LEU A 122 -26.05 28.96 -24.94
N PRO A 123 -24.80 29.10 -24.44
CA PRO A 123 -23.81 29.97 -25.06
C PRO A 123 -23.43 29.50 -26.46
N THR A 124 -23.49 30.40 -27.44
CA THR A 124 -23.09 30.14 -28.83
C THR A 124 -21.56 30.09 -28.99
N PRO A 125 -21.01 29.21 -29.86
CA PRO A 125 -21.71 28.22 -30.67
C PRO A 125 -22.09 26.96 -29.85
N PHE A 126 -23.24 26.36 -30.17
CA PHE A 126 -23.73 25.18 -29.47
C PHE A 126 -24.27 24.07 -30.39
N ILE A 127 -24.36 22.85 -29.82
CA ILE A 127 -24.96 21.66 -30.43
C ILE A 127 -25.88 21.00 -29.40
N ILE A 128 -27.12 20.69 -29.80
CA ILE A 128 -28.11 19.95 -29.03
C ILE A 128 -28.21 18.53 -29.60
N LEU A 129 -28.06 17.54 -28.74
CA LEU A 129 -28.03 16.12 -29.08
C LEU A 129 -29.05 15.35 -28.25
N GLY A 130 -29.90 14.56 -28.90
CA GLY A 130 -30.65 13.53 -28.19
C GLY A 130 -32.00 13.18 -28.79
N ASP A 131 -32.76 12.42 -28.02
CA ASP A 131 -34.04 11.86 -28.43
C ASP A 131 -35.17 12.83 -28.08
N MET A 132 -35.75 13.41 -29.14
CA MET A 132 -36.81 14.39 -29.02
C MET A 132 -38.20 13.77 -29.22
N ASN A 133 -38.31 12.50 -29.62
CA ASN A 133 -39.59 11.85 -29.94
C ASN A 133 -40.49 12.63 -30.93
N GLY A 134 -39.88 13.48 -31.77
CA GLY A 134 -40.57 14.28 -32.79
C GLY A 134 -40.53 13.60 -34.16
N HIS A 135 -41.68 13.50 -34.82
CA HIS A 135 -41.80 13.02 -36.19
C HIS A 135 -41.97 14.22 -37.12
N SER A 136 -41.16 14.30 -38.17
CA SER A 136 -41.27 15.28 -39.25
C SER A 136 -40.59 14.75 -40.52
N PRO A 137 -41.09 15.10 -41.71
CA PRO A 137 -40.40 14.95 -42.99
C PRO A 137 -39.03 15.63 -43.05
N LEU A 138 -38.79 16.71 -42.30
CA LEU A 138 -37.52 17.46 -42.33
C LEU A 138 -36.30 16.62 -41.91
N TRP A 139 -36.52 15.52 -41.17
CA TRP A 139 -35.47 14.60 -40.74
C TRP A 139 -35.82 13.13 -41.04
N GLY A 140 -36.64 12.88 -42.06
CA GLY A 140 -36.81 11.56 -42.67
C GLY A 140 -37.96 10.69 -42.13
N ASN A 141 -38.94 11.26 -41.41
CA ASN A 141 -40.17 10.51 -41.07
C ASN A 141 -41.29 10.76 -42.10
N PRO A 142 -42.19 9.78 -42.34
CA PRO A 142 -43.30 9.95 -43.27
C PRO A 142 -44.42 10.86 -42.75
N ASP A 143 -44.52 11.03 -41.43
CA ASP A 143 -45.57 11.76 -40.73
C ASP A 143 -45.01 12.90 -39.88
N THR A 144 -45.85 13.89 -39.56
CA THR A 144 -45.51 14.96 -38.60
C THR A 144 -46.37 14.85 -37.36
N ASN A 145 -45.77 14.75 -36.18
CA ASN A 145 -46.49 14.76 -34.91
C ASN A 145 -46.39 16.13 -34.21
N THR A 146 -47.18 16.33 -33.15
CA THR A 146 -47.21 17.60 -32.40
C THR A 146 -45.83 18.01 -31.89
N ARG A 147 -45.00 17.06 -31.49
CA ARG A 147 -43.62 17.31 -31.06
C ARG A 147 -42.69 17.69 -32.20
N GLY A 148 -42.88 17.11 -33.38
CA GLY A 148 -42.19 17.49 -34.60
C GLY A 148 -42.41 18.95 -34.93
N LEU A 149 -43.67 19.39 -34.97
CA LEU A 149 -44.03 20.80 -35.19
C LEU A 149 -43.39 21.76 -34.17
N GLN A 150 -43.30 21.35 -32.90
CA GLN A 150 -42.63 22.15 -31.86
C GLN A 150 -41.12 22.29 -32.13
N VAL A 151 -40.46 21.21 -32.55
CA VAL A 151 -39.03 21.23 -32.89
C VAL A 151 -38.77 22.02 -34.18
N GLU A 152 -39.61 21.87 -35.21
CA GLU A 152 -39.56 22.70 -36.43
C GLU A 152 -39.66 24.19 -36.09
N LYS A 153 -40.60 24.55 -35.20
CA LYS A 153 -40.75 25.92 -34.73
C LYS A 153 -39.50 26.43 -34.01
N ILE A 154 -38.82 25.61 -33.20
CA ILE A 154 -37.55 26.00 -32.57
C ILE A 154 -36.45 26.25 -33.60
N LEU A 155 -36.35 25.40 -34.63
CA LEU A 155 -35.35 25.55 -35.69
C LEU A 155 -35.52 26.91 -36.38
N ASN A 156 -36.76 27.29 -36.68
CA ASN A 156 -37.10 28.58 -37.30
C ASN A 156 -36.93 29.76 -36.34
N ASP A 157 -37.50 29.70 -35.14
CA ASP A 157 -37.50 30.81 -34.16
C ASP A 157 -36.07 31.21 -33.74
N HIS A 158 -35.11 30.27 -33.70
CA HIS A 158 -33.72 30.50 -33.25
C HIS A 158 -32.68 30.39 -34.36
N ASN A 159 -33.08 30.29 -35.63
CA ASN A 159 -32.18 30.13 -36.79
C ASN A 159 -31.16 28.98 -36.61
N LEU A 160 -31.62 27.80 -36.20
CA LEU A 160 -30.78 26.64 -35.97
C LEU A 160 -30.72 25.71 -37.19
N CYS A 161 -29.61 25.00 -37.34
CA CYS A 161 -29.39 24.06 -38.44
C CYS A 161 -29.50 22.61 -37.96
N LEU A 162 -30.06 21.76 -38.80
CA LEU A 162 -30.16 20.32 -38.56
C LEU A 162 -28.98 19.60 -39.22
N LEU A 163 -28.32 18.70 -38.48
CA LEU A 163 -27.22 17.87 -38.99
C LEU A 163 -27.69 16.48 -39.49
N ASN A 164 -28.94 16.12 -39.21
CA ASN A 164 -29.52 14.85 -39.62
C ASN A 164 -29.62 14.73 -41.14
N ASN A 165 -29.44 13.51 -41.62
CA ASN A 165 -29.68 13.06 -43.00
C ASN A 165 -30.89 12.11 -43.01
N ASP A 166 -31.21 11.52 -44.17
CA ASP A 166 -32.31 10.55 -44.33
C ASP A 166 -32.03 9.16 -43.69
N GLU A 167 -30.99 9.02 -42.87
CA GLU A 167 -30.71 7.76 -42.16
C GLU A 167 -31.58 7.61 -40.92
N TYR A 168 -32.21 6.44 -40.76
CA TYR A 168 -33.05 6.15 -39.60
C TYR A 168 -32.25 5.99 -38.31
N THR A 169 -32.72 6.62 -37.22
CA THR A 169 -32.05 6.62 -35.91
C THR A 169 -32.64 5.64 -34.90
N TYR A 170 -33.85 5.13 -35.16
CA TYR A 170 -34.62 4.29 -34.24
C TYR A 170 -35.24 3.08 -34.94
N PHE A 171 -35.29 1.94 -34.25
CA PHE A 171 -35.94 0.71 -34.68
C PHE A 171 -37.12 0.35 -33.75
N HIS A 172 -38.33 0.43 -34.28
CA HIS A 172 -39.55 0.08 -33.55
C HIS A 172 -39.84 -1.43 -33.66
N GLU A 173 -39.42 -2.21 -32.65
CA GLU A 173 -39.53 -3.68 -32.65
C GLU A 173 -40.96 -4.22 -32.88
N PRO A 174 -42.04 -3.65 -32.28
CA PRO A 174 -43.39 -4.18 -32.48
C PRO A 174 -43.87 -4.10 -33.93
N ASN A 175 -43.68 -2.96 -34.60
CA ASN A 175 -44.15 -2.76 -35.97
C ASN A 175 -43.10 -3.13 -37.02
N ARG A 176 -41.85 -3.38 -36.58
CA ARG A 176 -40.68 -3.68 -37.42
C ARG A 176 -40.33 -2.54 -38.39
N THR A 177 -40.65 -1.31 -38.01
CA THR A 177 -40.41 -0.08 -38.77
C THR A 177 -39.19 0.68 -38.25
N PHE A 178 -38.64 1.56 -39.07
CA PHE A 178 -37.54 2.45 -38.72
C PHE A 178 -38.03 3.90 -38.77
N HIS A 179 -37.58 4.71 -37.82
CA HIS A 179 -37.96 6.12 -37.68
C HIS A 179 -36.73 6.95 -37.29
N SER A 180 -36.85 8.27 -37.41
CA SER A 180 -35.79 9.22 -37.05
C SER A 180 -36.29 10.14 -35.93
N VAL A 181 -35.96 9.81 -34.68
CA VAL A 181 -36.41 10.56 -33.49
C VAL A 181 -35.25 11.17 -32.70
N ASP A 182 -34.03 10.73 -32.99
CA ASP A 182 -32.80 11.26 -32.40
C ASP A 182 -32.23 12.35 -33.30
N LEU A 183 -32.13 13.57 -32.78
CA LEU A 183 -31.73 14.75 -33.56
C LEU A 183 -30.41 15.34 -33.07
N ALA A 184 -29.65 15.87 -34.02
CA ALA A 184 -28.46 16.66 -33.83
C ALA A 184 -28.68 18.04 -34.45
N ILE A 185 -28.84 19.07 -33.61
CA ILE A 185 -29.15 20.44 -34.00
C ILE A 185 -27.98 21.33 -33.60
N CYS A 186 -27.55 22.26 -34.45
CA CYS A 186 -26.42 23.15 -34.17
C CYS A 186 -26.66 24.60 -34.59
N THR A 187 -25.84 25.51 -34.06
CA THR A 187 -25.81 26.90 -34.53
C THR A 187 -25.14 27.00 -35.92
N PRO A 188 -25.56 27.91 -36.81
CA PRO A 188 -25.03 28.01 -38.18
C PRO A 188 -23.50 28.11 -38.28
N SER A 189 -22.87 28.77 -37.30
CA SER A 189 -21.41 28.98 -37.27
C SER A 189 -20.58 27.70 -37.15
N VAL A 190 -21.17 26.57 -36.75
CA VAL A 190 -20.45 25.28 -36.64
C VAL A 190 -20.85 24.25 -37.67
N LEU A 191 -21.93 24.48 -38.42
CA LEU A 191 -22.46 23.56 -39.43
C LEU A 191 -21.39 23.08 -40.44
N PRO A 192 -20.53 23.95 -41.03
CA PRO A 192 -19.56 23.53 -42.05
C PRO A 192 -18.47 22.56 -41.53
N TYR A 193 -18.32 22.48 -40.21
CA TYR A 193 -17.23 21.75 -39.57
C TYR A 193 -17.62 20.36 -39.08
N PHE A 194 -18.92 20.06 -39.04
CA PHE A 194 -19.45 18.81 -38.49
C PHE A 194 -20.11 17.96 -39.57
N SER A 195 -19.81 16.66 -39.54
CA SER A 195 -20.51 15.65 -40.36
C SER A 195 -21.14 14.60 -39.45
N LEU A 196 -22.42 14.28 -39.68
CA LEU A 196 -23.15 13.24 -38.97
C LEU A 196 -23.10 11.91 -39.74
N GLN A 197 -22.94 10.80 -39.00
CA GLN A 197 -23.12 9.44 -39.49
C GLN A 197 -23.87 8.61 -38.45
N VAL A 198 -24.85 7.80 -38.88
CA VAL A 198 -25.55 6.86 -38.00
C VAL A 198 -24.78 5.52 -37.92
N ASP A 199 -24.55 4.99 -36.71
CA ASP A 199 -23.87 3.71 -36.53
C ASP A 199 -24.75 2.54 -37.06
N ASN A 200 -24.10 1.48 -37.54
CA ASN A 200 -24.77 0.31 -38.13
C ASN A 200 -25.25 -0.74 -37.11
N ASP A 201 -24.83 -0.60 -35.85
CA ASP A 201 -25.19 -1.49 -34.74
C ASP A 201 -26.04 -0.73 -33.70
N LEU A 202 -27.09 -1.38 -33.20
CA LEU A 202 -27.94 -0.86 -32.13
C LEU A 202 -27.28 -0.96 -30.74
N HIS A 203 -26.17 -1.69 -30.60
CA HIS A 203 -25.44 -1.85 -29.34
C HIS A 203 -26.33 -2.34 -28.19
N ASN A 204 -27.22 -3.30 -28.48
CA ASN A 204 -28.26 -3.83 -27.58
C ASN A 204 -29.36 -2.83 -27.17
N SER A 205 -29.44 -1.65 -27.80
CA SER A 205 -30.57 -0.72 -27.75
C SER A 205 -31.58 -0.97 -28.86
N ASP A 206 -32.55 -0.06 -28.95
CA ASP A 206 -33.50 0.19 -30.04
C ASP A 206 -33.16 1.46 -30.84
N HIS A 207 -32.23 2.29 -30.34
CA HIS A 207 -31.68 3.45 -31.04
C HIS A 207 -30.25 3.21 -31.54
N PHE A 208 -29.96 3.75 -32.72
CA PHE A 208 -28.62 3.80 -33.30
C PHE A 208 -27.83 5.00 -32.73
N PRO A 209 -26.57 4.79 -32.33
CA PRO A 209 -25.70 5.92 -31.98
C PRO A 209 -25.49 6.88 -33.15
N LEU A 210 -25.64 8.17 -32.89
CA LEU A 210 -25.27 9.25 -33.80
C LEU A 210 -23.79 9.61 -33.60
N ILE A 211 -23.00 9.61 -34.67
CA ILE A 211 -21.57 9.93 -34.66
C ILE A 211 -21.33 11.24 -35.38
N ILE A 212 -20.85 12.25 -34.68
CA ILE A 212 -20.59 13.59 -35.22
C ILE A 212 -19.08 13.80 -35.25
N SER A 213 -18.50 13.95 -36.44
CA SER A 213 -17.07 14.13 -36.61
C SER A 213 -16.72 15.61 -36.83
N ASP A 214 -15.76 16.11 -36.06
CA ASP A 214 -15.18 17.45 -36.26
C ASP A 214 -14.08 17.40 -37.34
N ASN A 215 -14.32 18.07 -38.45
CA ASN A 215 -13.46 18.05 -39.64
C ASN A 215 -12.38 19.15 -39.63
N ARG A 216 -12.29 19.97 -38.58
CA ARG A 216 -11.30 21.05 -38.45
C ARG A 216 -9.89 20.52 -38.13
N ARG A 217 -9.10 20.18 -39.18
CA ARG A 217 -7.67 19.75 -39.19
C ARG A 217 -7.29 18.57 -38.26
N GLN A 218 -6.27 17.82 -38.66
CA GLN A 218 -5.77 16.66 -37.90
C GLN A 218 -5.15 17.10 -36.56
N ASN A 219 -5.61 16.50 -35.46
CA ASN A 219 -5.04 16.74 -34.13
C ASN A 219 -3.52 16.50 -34.13
N PRO A 220 -2.71 17.36 -33.50
CA PRO A 220 -1.40 16.94 -33.06
C PRO A 220 -1.61 15.74 -32.13
N SER A 221 -1.03 14.61 -32.47
CA SER A 221 -1.05 13.43 -31.61
C SER A 221 -0.58 13.84 -30.23
N ILE A 222 -1.40 13.62 -29.22
CA ILE A 222 -0.97 13.66 -27.82
C ILE A 222 0.05 12.51 -27.68
N HIS A 223 1.30 12.78 -28.03
CA HIS A 223 2.38 11.81 -27.96
C HIS A 223 2.70 11.62 -26.48
N SER A 224 2.16 10.56 -25.88
CA SER A 224 2.81 10.04 -24.67
C SER A 224 4.19 9.55 -25.08
N ALA A 225 5.25 9.95 -24.37
CA ALA A 225 6.58 9.40 -24.64
C ALA A 225 6.54 7.86 -24.58
N SER A 226 7.04 7.19 -25.62
CA SER A 226 7.12 5.73 -25.69
C SER A 226 8.02 5.22 -24.56
N ARG A 227 7.54 4.27 -23.74
CA ARG A 227 8.28 3.75 -22.58
C ARG A 227 8.78 2.34 -22.80
N TYR A 228 9.97 2.00 -22.30
CA TYR A 228 10.49 0.63 -22.32
C TYR A 228 9.56 -0.37 -21.62
N ASN A 229 9.27 -1.48 -22.28
CA ASN A 229 8.55 -2.60 -21.71
C ASN A 229 9.53 -3.65 -21.16
N PHE A 230 10.06 -3.38 -19.97
CA PHE A 230 11.01 -4.25 -19.26
C PHE A 230 10.54 -5.70 -19.03
N LYS A 231 9.25 -6.03 -19.24
CA LYS A 231 8.77 -7.42 -19.13
C LYS A 231 9.11 -8.28 -20.36
N LEU A 232 9.32 -7.63 -21.51
CA LEU A 232 9.63 -8.29 -22.77
C LEU A 232 11.09 -8.02 -23.17
N GLY A 233 11.91 -7.48 -22.27
CA GLY A 233 13.31 -7.20 -22.54
C GLY A 233 14.13 -8.48 -22.58
N ASN A 234 15.01 -8.60 -23.58
CA ASN A 234 16.01 -9.67 -23.62
C ASN A 234 17.24 -9.22 -22.81
N TRP A 235 17.29 -9.64 -21.53
CA TRP A 235 18.33 -9.21 -20.60
C TRP A 235 19.71 -9.79 -20.91
N CYS A 236 19.79 -10.99 -21.48
CA CYS A 236 21.06 -11.58 -21.93
C CYS A 236 21.66 -10.72 -23.07
N LYS A 237 20.83 -10.36 -24.06
CA LYS A 237 21.24 -9.46 -25.15
C LYS A 237 21.60 -8.07 -24.61
N PHE A 238 20.79 -7.51 -23.71
CA PHE A 238 21.10 -6.24 -23.06
C PHE A 238 22.48 -6.27 -22.36
N SER A 239 22.74 -7.28 -21.53
CA SER A 239 24.00 -7.40 -20.77
C SER A 239 25.22 -7.52 -21.69
N SER A 240 25.08 -8.22 -22.82
CA SER A 240 26.16 -8.32 -23.83
C SER A 240 26.45 -7.01 -24.56
N LEU A 241 25.41 -6.21 -24.85
CA LEU A 241 25.53 -4.96 -25.61
C LEU A 241 25.88 -3.76 -24.72
N ALA A 242 25.46 -3.79 -23.45
CA ALA A 242 25.72 -2.74 -22.46
C ALA A 242 27.15 -2.86 -21.88
N ASN A 243 28.15 -2.99 -22.75
CA ASN A 243 29.54 -3.15 -22.37
C ASN A 243 30.21 -1.79 -22.12
N ILE A 244 30.31 -1.40 -20.86
CA ILE A 244 31.07 -0.21 -20.46
C ILE A 244 32.53 -0.63 -20.38
N ASN A 245 33.38 -0.12 -21.28
CA ASN A 245 34.82 -0.38 -21.28
C ASN A 245 35.60 0.72 -20.52
N LYS A 246 36.90 0.50 -20.33
CA LYS A 246 37.78 1.43 -19.60
C LYS A 246 37.98 2.74 -20.37
N ASP A 247 38.12 2.67 -21.69
CA ASP A 247 38.36 3.85 -22.55
C ASP A 247 37.22 4.87 -22.48
N ILE A 248 35.96 4.39 -22.43
CA ILE A 248 34.76 5.23 -22.27
C ILE A 248 34.83 6.06 -20.98
N VAL A 249 35.37 5.49 -19.90
CA VAL A 249 35.34 6.08 -18.56
C VAL A 249 36.68 6.72 -18.14
N SER A 250 37.77 6.55 -18.88
CA SER A 250 39.10 7.04 -18.46
C SER A 250 39.58 8.31 -19.19
N ASN A 251 39.30 8.47 -20.49
CA ASN A 251 40.06 9.43 -21.33
C ASN A 251 39.38 10.79 -21.53
N ASN A 252 38.18 10.99 -20.99
CA ASN A 252 37.38 12.20 -21.22
C ASN A 252 37.01 12.90 -19.90
N SER A 253 36.56 14.16 -20.00
CA SER A 253 35.94 14.87 -18.87
C SER A 253 34.79 14.08 -18.25
N ILE A 254 34.50 14.31 -16.97
CA ILE A 254 33.41 13.62 -16.26
C ILE A 254 32.07 13.72 -17.00
N ASP A 255 31.71 14.91 -17.51
CA ASP A 255 30.49 15.11 -18.29
C ASP A 255 30.45 14.24 -19.55
N ALA A 256 31.55 14.19 -20.29
CA ALA A 256 31.66 13.39 -21.50
C ALA A 256 31.61 11.88 -21.18
N ALA A 257 32.29 11.44 -20.12
CA ALA A 257 32.25 10.04 -19.67
C ALA A 257 30.83 9.60 -19.27
N VAL A 258 30.11 10.42 -18.50
CA VAL A 258 28.71 10.14 -18.12
C VAL A 258 27.78 10.13 -19.32
N LYS A 259 27.97 11.05 -20.27
CA LYS A 259 27.21 11.08 -21.53
C LYS A 259 27.43 9.79 -22.34
N ASN A 260 28.68 9.38 -22.54
CA ASN A 260 29.02 8.17 -23.28
C ASN A 260 28.45 6.91 -22.61
N VAL A 261 28.56 6.80 -21.27
CA VAL A 261 27.93 5.69 -20.52
C VAL A 261 26.41 5.68 -20.73
N THR A 262 25.78 6.84 -20.68
CA THR A 262 24.33 6.97 -20.90
C THR A 262 23.94 6.52 -22.31
N GLU A 263 24.67 6.94 -23.33
CA GLU A 263 24.45 6.56 -24.72
C GLU A 263 24.61 5.06 -24.95
N VAL A 264 25.65 4.43 -24.39
CA VAL A 264 25.85 2.97 -24.47
C VAL A 264 24.67 2.22 -23.85
N LEU A 265 24.22 2.64 -22.67
CA LEU A 265 23.08 2.00 -21.99
C LEU A 265 21.78 2.14 -22.77
N ILE A 266 21.51 3.32 -23.34
CA ILE A 266 20.30 3.58 -24.12
C ILE A 266 20.35 2.85 -25.47
N ALA A 267 21.49 2.82 -26.16
CA ALA A 267 21.67 2.07 -27.39
C ALA A 267 21.46 0.56 -27.16
N ALA A 268 22.04 0.01 -26.08
CA ALA A 268 21.81 -1.37 -25.69
C ALA A 268 20.33 -1.64 -25.36
N ALA A 269 19.68 -0.74 -24.63
CA ALA A 269 18.26 -0.83 -24.30
C ALA A 269 17.37 -0.79 -25.54
N ASP A 270 17.63 0.09 -26.50
CA ASP A 270 16.86 0.22 -27.73
C ASP A 270 16.94 -1.04 -28.61
N ARG A 271 18.08 -1.73 -28.62
CA ARG A 271 18.30 -2.98 -29.38
C ARG A 271 17.78 -4.25 -28.68
N SER A 272 17.45 -4.17 -27.39
CA SER A 272 17.14 -5.35 -26.56
C SER A 272 15.80 -5.28 -25.82
N ILE A 273 15.23 -4.08 -25.65
CA ILE A 273 14.01 -3.86 -24.87
C ILE A 273 12.97 -3.13 -25.73
N PRO A 274 11.84 -3.78 -26.07
CA PRO A 274 10.82 -3.14 -26.90
C PRO A 274 10.15 -1.97 -26.18
N LYS A 275 9.94 -0.86 -26.90
CA LYS A 275 9.17 0.29 -26.42
C LYS A 275 7.66 0.03 -26.56
N THR A 276 6.87 0.64 -25.69
CA THR A 276 5.40 0.56 -25.72
C THR A 276 4.84 1.39 -26.88
N SER A 277 3.85 0.86 -27.60
CA SER A 277 3.20 1.59 -28.69
C SER A 277 2.26 2.69 -28.17
N ASN A 278 2.24 3.83 -28.87
CA ASN A 278 1.41 5.01 -28.55
C ASN A 278 -0.07 4.86 -28.96
N THR A 279 -0.55 3.63 -29.07
CA THR A 279 -1.97 3.40 -29.41
C THR A 279 -2.85 3.74 -28.21
N PHE A 280 -4.00 4.37 -28.48
CA PHE A 280 -5.04 4.59 -27.48
C PHE A 280 -5.30 3.27 -26.75
N LYS A 281 -5.18 3.26 -25.42
CA LYS A 281 -5.43 2.06 -24.63
C LYS A 281 -6.91 1.73 -24.71
N LYS A 282 -7.27 0.86 -25.67
CA LYS A 282 -8.62 0.28 -25.78
C LYS A 282 -9.12 -0.08 -24.38
N GLN A 283 -10.36 0.26 -24.08
CA GLN A 283 -11.12 -0.20 -22.92
C GLN A 283 -11.25 -1.73 -23.03
N ARG A 284 -10.23 -2.44 -22.53
CA ARG A 284 -10.12 -3.89 -22.70
C ARG A 284 -11.26 -4.61 -21.96
N LYS A 285 -11.97 -5.47 -22.68
CA LYS A 285 -12.85 -6.48 -22.11
C LYS A 285 -12.01 -7.68 -21.71
N VAL A 286 -11.54 -7.70 -20.46
CA VAL A 286 -10.67 -8.78 -19.92
C VAL A 286 -11.31 -10.16 -20.04
N TRP A 287 -12.64 -10.22 -19.99
CA TRP A 287 -13.45 -11.42 -20.07
C TRP A 287 -13.76 -11.89 -21.50
N TRP A 288 -13.38 -11.11 -22.52
CA TRP A 288 -13.68 -11.42 -23.92
C TRP A 288 -12.73 -12.50 -24.45
N ASN A 289 -13.27 -13.68 -24.76
CA ASN A 289 -12.54 -14.85 -25.23
C ASN A 289 -12.98 -15.27 -26.65
N ALA A 290 -12.48 -16.41 -27.15
CA ALA A 290 -12.82 -16.93 -28.47
C ALA A 290 -14.33 -17.21 -28.62
N ASP A 291 -14.97 -17.83 -27.62
CA ASP A 291 -16.41 -18.09 -27.59
C ASP A 291 -17.23 -16.81 -27.74
N CYS A 292 -16.86 -15.75 -27.00
CA CYS A 292 -17.52 -14.45 -27.09
C CYS A 292 -17.39 -13.86 -28.51
N ARG A 293 -16.21 -13.97 -29.14
CA ARG A 293 -15.99 -13.51 -30.52
C ARG A 293 -16.90 -14.24 -31.49
N GLU A 294 -16.96 -15.56 -31.39
CA GLU A 294 -17.74 -16.39 -32.32
C GLU A 294 -19.25 -16.17 -32.15
N ALA A 295 -19.73 -16.13 -30.91
CA ALA A 295 -21.13 -15.84 -30.63
C ALA A 295 -21.55 -14.43 -31.13
N HIS A 296 -20.69 -13.43 -30.94
CA HIS A 296 -20.91 -12.07 -31.45
C HIS A 296 -20.89 -12.02 -32.99
N ARG A 297 -19.98 -12.77 -33.63
CA ARG A 297 -19.94 -12.88 -35.10
C ARG A 297 -21.25 -13.45 -35.66
N ARG A 298 -21.77 -14.52 -35.05
CA ARG A 298 -23.07 -15.12 -35.44
C ARG A 298 -24.23 -14.15 -35.26
N GLN A 299 -24.26 -13.44 -34.13
CA GLN A 299 -25.25 -12.40 -33.86
C GLN A 299 -25.23 -11.30 -34.92
N ARG A 300 -24.05 -10.76 -35.28
CA ARG A 300 -23.92 -9.73 -36.32
C ARG A 300 -24.36 -10.22 -37.70
N LYS A 301 -24.04 -11.46 -38.07
CA LYS A 301 -24.52 -12.05 -39.33
C LYS A 301 -26.05 -12.15 -39.38
N ALA A 302 -26.68 -12.58 -38.28
CA ALA A 302 -28.14 -12.64 -38.18
C ALA A 302 -28.78 -11.24 -38.22
N TRP A 303 -28.14 -10.24 -37.59
CA TRP A 303 -28.59 -8.83 -37.64
C TRP A 303 -28.52 -8.25 -39.06
N ALA A 304 -27.41 -8.44 -39.76
CA ALA A 304 -27.25 -7.96 -41.13
C ALA A 304 -28.27 -8.60 -42.09
N LEU A 305 -28.55 -9.89 -41.92
CA LEU A 305 -29.55 -10.60 -42.72
C LEU A 305 -30.98 -10.05 -42.45
N PHE A 306 -31.32 -9.82 -41.18
CA PHE A 306 -32.60 -9.24 -40.80
C PHE A 306 -32.79 -7.81 -41.31
N ARG A 307 -31.74 -6.96 -41.27
CA ARG A 307 -31.81 -5.58 -41.81
C ARG A 307 -32.07 -5.57 -43.32
N ARG A 308 -31.46 -6.48 -44.08
CA ARG A 308 -31.68 -6.60 -45.53
C ARG A 308 -33.04 -7.19 -45.86
N HIS A 309 -33.50 -8.14 -45.05
CA HIS A 309 -34.75 -8.87 -45.26
C HIS A 309 -35.52 -9.01 -43.92
N PRO A 310 -36.40 -8.06 -43.58
CA PRO A 310 -37.07 -7.97 -42.27
C PRO A 310 -38.22 -8.99 -42.10
N THR A 311 -37.96 -10.26 -42.36
CA THR A 311 -38.92 -11.37 -42.20
C THR A 311 -39.00 -11.85 -40.74
N THR A 312 -40.13 -12.46 -40.37
CA THR A 312 -40.35 -13.04 -39.03
C THR A 312 -39.30 -14.11 -38.70
N VAL A 313 -38.93 -14.95 -39.67
CA VAL A 313 -37.91 -15.99 -39.51
C VAL A 313 -36.54 -15.39 -39.18
N ASN A 314 -36.14 -14.33 -39.89
CA ASN A 314 -34.88 -13.65 -39.65
C ASN A 314 -34.87 -12.94 -38.28
N LEU A 315 -35.99 -12.37 -37.85
CA LEU A 315 -36.14 -11.76 -36.52
C LEU A 315 -35.99 -12.81 -35.40
N ILE A 316 -36.64 -13.98 -35.53
CA ILE A 316 -36.52 -15.08 -34.57
C ILE A 316 -35.06 -15.56 -34.49
N ARG A 317 -34.40 -15.74 -35.64
CA ARG A 317 -32.99 -16.14 -35.71
C ARG A 317 -32.06 -15.12 -35.04
N TYR A 318 -32.30 -13.82 -35.25
CA TYR A 318 -31.58 -12.75 -34.56
C TYR A 318 -31.83 -12.80 -33.04
N LYS A 319 -33.07 -12.97 -32.58
CA LYS A 319 -33.42 -13.09 -31.16
C LYS A 319 -32.71 -14.27 -30.48
N GLN A 320 -32.71 -15.45 -31.11
CA GLN A 320 -32.04 -16.65 -30.60
C GLN A 320 -30.52 -16.44 -30.49
N THR A 321 -29.88 -15.93 -31.55
CA THR A 321 -28.43 -15.67 -31.54
C THR A 321 -28.03 -14.58 -30.55
N LYS A 322 -28.86 -13.53 -30.39
CA LYS A 322 -28.70 -12.47 -29.36
C LYS A 322 -28.80 -13.05 -27.95
N ALA A 323 -29.77 -13.93 -27.67
CA ALA A 323 -29.90 -14.59 -26.37
C ALA A 323 -28.70 -15.49 -26.03
N ASN A 324 -28.23 -16.29 -27.00
CA ASN A 324 -27.06 -17.14 -26.82
C ASN A 324 -25.77 -16.31 -26.58
N SER A 325 -25.55 -15.26 -27.38
CA SER A 325 -24.44 -14.31 -27.19
C SER A 325 -24.46 -13.71 -25.78
N ARG A 326 -25.62 -13.26 -25.29
CA ARG A 326 -25.78 -12.75 -23.91
C ARG A 326 -25.44 -13.81 -22.85
N ARG A 327 -25.87 -15.06 -23.03
CA ARG A 327 -25.57 -16.18 -22.10
C ARG A 327 -24.07 -16.43 -22.01
N ILE A 328 -23.39 -16.53 -23.16
CA ILE A 328 -21.94 -16.78 -23.24
C ILE A 328 -21.17 -15.61 -22.61
N GLN A 329 -21.53 -14.36 -22.94
CA GLN A 329 -20.88 -13.18 -22.35
C GLN A 329 -21.05 -13.13 -20.83
N ARG A 330 -22.24 -13.48 -20.29
CA ARG A 330 -22.46 -13.56 -18.83
C ARG A 330 -21.57 -14.63 -18.19
N ARG A 331 -21.48 -15.81 -18.81
CA ARG A 331 -20.59 -16.90 -18.37
C ARG A 331 -19.12 -16.45 -18.35
N SER A 332 -18.61 -15.91 -19.47
CA SER A 332 -17.21 -15.48 -19.57
C SER A 332 -16.88 -14.30 -18.65
N LYS A 333 -17.81 -13.35 -18.44
CA LYS A 333 -17.68 -12.29 -17.42
C LYS A 333 -17.46 -12.88 -16.04
N ARG A 334 -18.28 -13.88 -15.66
CA ARG A 334 -18.19 -14.57 -14.38
C ARG A 334 -16.85 -15.32 -14.25
N GLU A 335 -16.50 -16.18 -15.20
CA GLU A 335 -15.27 -16.98 -15.17
C GLU A 335 -14.01 -16.10 -15.16
N SER A 336 -14.00 -15.02 -15.93
CA SER A 336 -12.89 -14.07 -15.93
C SER A 336 -12.77 -13.33 -14.60
N TRP A 337 -13.89 -13.03 -13.96
CA TRP A 337 -13.89 -12.43 -12.64
C TRP A 337 -13.39 -13.43 -11.60
N GLU A 338 -13.89 -14.66 -11.61
CA GLU A 338 -13.39 -15.75 -10.76
C GLU A 338 -11.88 -15.94 -10.95
N ARG A 339 -11.36 -16.02 -12.17
CA ARG A 339 -9.91 -16.08 -12.45
C ARG A 339 -9.14 -14.87 -11.91
N TYR A 340 -9.66 -13.66 -12.11
CA TYR A 340 -9.03 -12.44 -11.61
C TYR A 340 -8.94 -12.44 -10.09
N ILE A 341 -10.00 -12.88 -9.43
CA ILE A 341 -10.09 -12.95 -7.98
C ILE A 341 -9.23 -14.09 -7.42
N SER A 342 -9.25 -15.28 -8.02
CA SER A 342 -8.40 -16.42 -7.65
C SER A 342 -6.91 -16.12 -7.85
N SER A 343 -6.56 -15.19 -8.74
CA SER A 343 -5.19 -14.71 -8.86
C SER A 343 -4.71 -13.87 -7.66
N ILE A 344 -5.60 -13.45 -6.76
CA ILE A 344 -5.26 -12.83 -5.47
C ILE A 344 -5.04 -13.97 -4.49
N ASN A 345 -3.80 -14.40 -4.27
CA ASN A 345 -3.52 -15.62 -3.51
C ASN A 345 -2.44 -15.43 -2.43
N SER A 346 -2.15 -16.54 -1.75
CA SER A 346 -0.83 -17.11 -1.46
C SER A 346 0.42 -16.18 -1.42
N THR A 347 0.72 -15.66 -2.59
CA THR A 347 2.07 -15.19 -2.92
C THR A 347 2.04 -13.78 -3.50
N ILE A 348 0.87 -13.14 -3.57
CA ILE A 348 0.73 -11.78 -4.09
C ILE A 348 1.30 -10.74 -3.12
N SER A 349 2.09 -9.79 -3.64
CA SER A 349 2.58 -8.67 -2.83
C SER A 349 1.47 -7.68 -2.46
N SER A 350 1.59 -7.05 -1.28
CA SER A 350 0.62 -6.07 -0.78
C SER A 350 0.34 -4.92 -1.76
N LYS A 351 1.36 -4.45 -2.49
CA LYS A 351 1.19 -3.41 -3.53
C LYS A 351 0.27 -3.88 -4.66
N LYS A 352 0.53 -5.07 -5.22
CA LYS A 352 -0.29 -5.65 -6.30
C LYS A 352 -1.70 -5.91 -5.82
N LEU A 353 -1.86 -6.38 -4.58
CA LEU A 353 -3.16 -6.56 -3.94
C LEU A 353 -3.93 -5.24 -3.88
N TRP A 354 -3.33 -4.16 -3.37
CA TRP A 354 -3.95 -2.85 -3.29
C TRP A 354 -4.29 -2.25 -4.64
N GLU A 355 -3.43 -2.42 -5.65
CA GLU A 355 -3.74 -2.00 -7.02
C GLU A 355 -4.97 -2.72 -7.58
N ARG A 356 -5.09 -4.03 -7.32
CA ARG A 356 -6.26 -4.82 -7.75
C ARG A 356 -7.52 -4.41 -7.00
N VAL A 357 -7.42 -4.28 -5.68
CA VAL A 357 -8.50 -3.82 -4.81
C VAL A 357 -9.02 -2.43 -5.18
N LYS A 358 -8.14 -1.48 -5.51
CA LYS A 358 -8.55 -0.14 -5.95
C LYS A 358 -9.30 -0.20 -7.28
N LYS A 359 -8.80 -1.02 -8.23
CA LYS A 359 -9.48 -1.26 -9.51
C LYS A 359 -10.85 -1.90 -9.34
N THR A 360 -10.99 -2.87 -8.41
CA THR A 360 -12.28 -3.52 -8.13
C THR A 360 -13.26 -2.58 -7.44
N SER A 361 -12.76 -1.62 -6.67
CA SER A 361 -13.58 -0.61 -5.98
C SER A 361 -13.95 0.59 -6.86
N GLY A 362 -13.65 0.54 -8.17
CA GLY A 362 -13.92 1.64 -9.10
C GLY A 362 -13.07 2.90 -8.88
N ILE A 363 -12.07 2.85 -8.00
CA ILE A 363 -11.18 3.98 -7.70
C ILE A 363 -10.05 3.99 -8.73
N PHE A 364 -10.22 4.81 -9.77
CA PHE A 364 -9.18 5.08 -10.76
C PHE A 364 -8.40 6.34 -10.38
N LYS A 365 -7.06 6.31 -10.57
CA LYS A 365 -6.27 7.55 -10.50
C LYS A 365 -6.57 8.37 -11.75
N SER A 366 -7.30 9.48 -11.63
CA SER A 366 -7.26 10.58 -12.60
C SER A 366 -6.02 11.41 -12.27
N SER A 367 -5.09 11.55 -13.21
CA SER A 367 -3.79 12.19 -12.94
C SER A 367 -3.41 13.25 -13.97
N ASN A 368 -4.39 13.89 -14.60
CA ASN A 368 -4.11 14.97 -15.54
C ASN A 368 -4.65 16.27 -14.92
N ILE A 369 -3.73 17.20 -14.67
CA ILE A 369 -4.03 18.60 -14.37
C ILE A 369 -4.52 19.20 -15.68
N ARG A 370 -5.69 19.83 -15.69
CA ARG A 370 -6.34 20.30 -16.94
C ARG A 370 -6.76 21.75 -16.91
N MET A 371 -6.89 22.30 -15.70
CA MET A 371 -7.30 23.67 -15.49
C MET A 371 -6.70 24.11 -14.17
N LEU A 372 -6.02 25.24 -14.20
CA LEU A 372 -5.58 25.93 -13.00
C LEU A 372 -6.16 27.34 -13.01
N TYR A 373 -6.37 27.93 -11.84
CA TYR A 373 -6.63 29.36 -11.74
C TYR A 373 -5.36 30.06 -11.31
N ASN A 374 -4.90 31.01 -12.11
CA ASN A 374 -3.84 31.94 -11.74
C ASN A 374 -4.47 33.31 -11.51
N ASN A 375 -4.56 33.76 -10.25
CA ASN A 375 -5.20 35.02 -9.87
C ASN A 375 -6.62 35.21 -10.45
N GLY A 376 -7.41 34.13 -10.50
CA GLY A 376 -8.78 34.15 -11.05
C GLY A 376 -8.88 33.88 -12.55
N ILE A 377 -7.75 33.90 -13.30
CA ILE A 377 -7.73 33.61 -14.74
C ILE A 377 -7.59 32.09 -14.95
N PRO A 378 -8.49 31.45 -15.73
CA PRO A 378 -8.39 30.03 -16.04
C PRO A 378 -7.26 29.76 -17.05
N VAL A 379 -6.34 28.87 -16.69
CA VAL A 379 -5.24 28.39 -17.53
C VAL A 379 -5.54 26.97 -17.97
N THR A 380 -5.68 26.74 -19.28
CA THR A 380 -6.18 25.47 -19.86
C THR A 380 -5.20 24.77 -20.80
N SER A 381 -4.26 25.50 -21.40
CA SER A 381 -3.17 24.95 -22.23
C SER A 381 -2.19 24.13 -21.38
N LEU A 382 -1.73 22.98 -21.88
CA LEU A 382 -0.79 22.11 -21.15
C LEU A 382 0.54 22.79 -20.86
N GLN A 383 1.04 23.60 -21.81
CA GLN A 383 2.27 24.37 -21.63
C GLN A 383 2.09 25.44 -20.55
N ASP A 384 0.98 26.17 -20.59
CA ASP A 384 0.71 27.24 -19.63
C ASP A 384 0.40 26.69 -18.23
N ILE A 385 -0.25 25.53 -18.14
CA ILE A 385 -0.42 24.79 -16.87
C ILE A 385 0.95 24.41 -16.31
N ALA A 386 1.86 23.88 -17.13
CA ALA A 386 3.21 23.52 -16.71
C ALA A 386 3.99 24.77 -16.24
N ASN A 387 3.93 25.86 -17.00
CA ASN A 387 4.56 27.14 -16.67
C ASN A 387 3.98 27.75 -15.39
N CYS A 388 2.65 27.69 -15.18
CA CYS A 388 1.99 28.18 -13.98
C CYS A 388 2.45 27.44 -12.72
N ILE A 389 2.52 26.09 -12.80
CA ILE A 389 3.06 25.27 -11.70
C ILE A 389 4.54 25.59 -11.47
N ALA A 390 5.35 25.65 -12.54
CA ALA A 390 6.77 25.95 -12.44
C ALA A 390 7.03 27.33 -11.80
N SER A 391 6.24 28.33 -12.18
CA SER A 391 6.31 29.68 -11.61
C SER A 391 5.97 29.69 -10.11
N GLU A 392 4.91 29.00 -9.68
CA GLU A 392 4.56 28.93 -8.25
C GLU A 392 5.59 28.17 -7.41
N LEU A 393 6.19 27.12 -7.98
CA LEU A 393 7.28 26.39 -7.34
C LEU A 393 8.57 27.21 -7.26
N SER A 394 8.94 27.90 -8.34
CA SER A 394 10.09 28.82 -8.36
C SER A 394 9.90 29.95 -7.34
N ARG A 395 8.72 30.58 -7.35
CA ARG A 395 8.35 31.63 -6.41
C ARG A 395 8.51 31.16 -4.98
N THR A 396 8.10 29.94 -4.66
CA THR A 396 8.21 29.35 -3.31
C THR A 396 9.64 29.29 -2.79
N SER A 397 10.59 28.89 -3.63
CA SER A 397 12.00 28.73 -3.28
C SER A 397 12.84 30.00 -3.49
N ASN A 398 12.22 31.10 -3.91
CA ASN A 398 12.90 32.37 -4.09
C ASN A 398 13.31 32.97 -2.73
N SER A 399 14.51 33.56 -2.69
CA SER A 399 15.04 34.27 -1.51
C SER A 399 14.13 35.43 -1.07
N SER A 400 13.36 36.03 -1.97
CA SER A 400 12.41 37.10 -1.64
C SER A 400 11.32 36.71 -0.63
N ASN A 401 11.10 35.41 -0.42
CA ASN A 401 10.15 34.92 0.59
C ASN A 401 10.74 34.83 2.00
N TYR A 402 12.05 35.02 2.16
CA TYR A 402 12.65 35.07 3.47
C TYR A 402 12.32 36.39 4.17
N SER A 403 12.30 36.37 5.49
CA SER A 403 12.16 37.60 6.26
C SER A 403 13.37 38.50 6.05
N VAL A 404 13.16 39.83 6.05
CA VAL A 404 14.24 40.83 5.91
C VAL A 404 15.40 40.58 6.90
N PRO A 405 15.15 40.28 8.19
CA PRO A 405 16.24 39.94 9.13
C PRO A 405 17.07 38.74 8.69
N PHE A 406 16.44 37.67 8.17
CA PHE A 406 17.17 36.49 7.72
C PHE A 406 17.94 36.75 6.42
N LEU A 407 17.43 37.57 5.50
CA LEU A 407 18.16 37.95 4.29
C LEU A 407 19.51 38.60 4.61
N ASN A 408 19.55 39.50 5.60
CA ASN A 408 20.79 40.14 6.04
C ASN A 408 21.79 39.12 6.63
N ILE A 409 21.28 38.17 7.44
CA ILE A 409 22.09 37.08 8.00
C ILE A 409 22.62 36.19 6.87
N LYS A 410 21.75 35.80 5.94
CA LYS A 410 22.08 34.95 4.80
C LYS A 410 23.19 35.57 3.96
N ILE A 411 23.04 36.83 3.55
CA ILE A 411 24.04 37.55 2.75
C ILE A 411 25.37 37.63 3.49
N SER A 412 25.34 37.94 4.79
CA SER A 412 26.56 38.03 5.60
C SER A 412 27.25 36.68 5.80
N ALA A 413 26.46 35.61 6.00
CA ALA A 413 26.98 34.27 6.21
C ALA A 413 27.54 33.66 4.92
N GLU A 414 26.85 33.84 3.78
CA GLU A 414 27.27 33.31 2.47
C GLU A 414 28.54 33.99 1.92
N LYS A 415 28.94 35.15 2.46
CA LYS A 415 30.25 35.77 2.20
C LYS A 415 31.42 35.02 2.84
N LYS A 416 31.17 34.20 3.87
CA LYS A 416 32.24 33.42 4.52
C LYS A 416 32.48 32.15 3.73
N ASN A 417 33.70 31.97 3.23
CA ASN A 417 34.11 30.72 2.61
C ASN A 417 34.31 29.64 3.68
N LEU A 418 33.58 28.54 3.54
CA LEU A 418 33.76 27.34 4.36
C LEU A 418 34.85 26.49 3.71
N ASN A 419 35.98 26.30 4.40
CA ASN A 419 37.08 25.49 3.89
C ASN A 419 36.89 24.03 4.31
N PHE A 420 36.49 23.17 3.38
CA PHE A 420 36.29 21.75 3.66
C PHE A 420 37.56 20.89 3.49
N HIS A 421 38.74 21.46 3.24
CA HIS A 421 39.97 20.68 3.16
C HIS A 421 40.26 19.93 4.47
N SER A 422 40.58 18.64 4.36
CA SER A 422 40.72 17.72 5.49
C SER A 422 41.97 16.84 5.36
N SER A 423 42.22 16.05 6.41
CA SER A 423 43.26 15.03 6.41
C SER A 423 42.88 13.89 5.45
N PRO A 424 43.75 13.50 4.51
CA PRO A 424 43.48 12.42 3.54
C PRO A 424 43.27 11.04 4.18
N TYR A 425 43.45 10.92 5.51
CA TYR A 425 43.36 9.66 6.26
C TYR A 425 41.98 9.38 6.85
N ALA A 426 40.96 10.22 6.61
CA ALA A 426 39.61 9.96 7.09
C ALA A 426 38.99 8.75 6.36
N PRO A 427 38.60 7.65 7.06
CA PRO A 427 38.17 6.41 6.39
C PRO A 427 36.94 6.56 5.48
N TYR A 428 36.08 7.54 5.75
CA TYR A 428 34.88 7.81 4.95
C TYR A 428 35.16 8.49 3.60
N ASN A 429 36.38 8.99 3.37
CA ASN A 429 36.81 9.65 2.13
C ASN A 429 37.55 8.71 1.16
N THR A 430 37.78 7.46 1.57
CA THR A 430 38.33 6.40 0.71
C THR A 430 37.47 6.16 -0.54
N ASP A 431 38.06 5.58 -1.58
CA ASP A 431 37.34 5.17 -2.78
C ASP A 431 36.12 4.29 -2.47
N PHE A 432 35.07 4.39 -3.29
CA PHE A 432 33.95 3.47 -3.20
C PHE A 432 34.38 2.07 -3.62
N THR A 433 33.87 1.08 -2.89
CA THR A 433 34.13 -0.33 -3.17
C THR A 433 33.04 -0.97 -4.04
N PHE A 434 33.39 -2.06 -4.71
CA PHE A 434 32.43 -2.84 -5.50
C PHE A 434 31.29 -3.41 -4.64
N SER A 435 31.59 -3.78 -3.40
CA SER A 435 30.61 -4.22 -2.41
C SER A 435 29.60 -3.11 -2.07
N GLU A 436 30.05 -1.85 -1.92
CA GLU A 436 29.16 -0.70 -1.71
C GLU A 436 28.18 -0.52 -2.88
N LEU A 437 28.69 -0.57 -4.10
CA LEU A 437 27.88 -0.43 -5.32
C LEU A 437 26.84 -1.55 -5.44
N LYS A 438 27.26 -2.83 -5.33
CA LYS A 438 26.36 -3.99 -5.39
C LYS A 438 25.29 -3.94 -4.30
N ARG A 439 25.67 -3.58 -3.06
CA ARG A 439 24.74 -3.43 -1.94
C ARG A 439 23.73 -2.31 -2.16
N CYS A 440 24.15 -1.18 -2.74
CA CYS A 440 23.23 -0.09 -3.06
C CYS A 440 22.24 -0.47 -4.16
N LEU A 441 22.69 -1.17 -5.20
CA LEU A 441 21.89 -1.69 -6.33
C LEU A 441 20.86 -2.73 -5.90
N SER A 442 21.23 -3.67 -5.02
CA SER A 442 20.32 -4.75 -4.56
C SER A 442 19.13 -4.20 -3.75
N GLU A 443 19.34 -3.10 -3.04
CA GLU A 443 18.31 -2.41 -2.26
C GLU A 443 17.44 -1.45 -3.10
N THR A 444 17.63 -1.33 -4.41
CA THR A 444 16.82 -0.43 -5.25
C THR A 444 15.49 -1.06 -5.68
N HIS A 445 14.53 -0.19 -6.04
CA HIS A 445 13.19 -0.61 -6.45
C HIS A 445 12.78 0.08 -7.75
N LYS A 446 11.97 -0.60 -8.57
CA LYS A 446 11.46 -0.07 -9.83
C LYS A 446 10.66 1.22 -9.62
N THR A 447 11.22 2.33 -10.10
CA THR A 447 10.65 3.68 -10.06
C THR A 447 10.69 4.32 -11.47
N SER A 448 10.14 5.53 -11.63
CA SER A 448 10.16 6.25 -12.91
C SER A 448 11.56 6.85 -13.17
N PRO A 449 12.10 6.73 -14.39
CA PRO A 449 13.43 7.25 -14.73
C PRO A 449 13.46 8.79 -14.75
N GLY A 450 14.67 9.36 -14.71
CA GLY A 450 14.92 10.79 -14.88
C GLY A 450 15.02 11.19 -16.37
N PRO A 451 15.58 12.38 -16.67
CA PRO A 451 15.80 12.87 -18.04
C PRO A 451 16.60 11.92 -18.93
N ASP A 452 17.51 11.14 -18.34
CA ASP A 452 18.39 10.18 -19.00
C ASP A 452 17.68 8.89 -19.48
N ASN A 453 16.42 8.66 -19.09
CA ASN A 453 15.65 7.44 -19.39
C ASN A 453 16.28 6.12 -18.89
N ILE A 454 17.35 6.17 -18.09
CA ILE A 454 17.98 4.99 -17.50
C ILE A 454 17.10 4.46 -16.36
N SER A 455 17.03 3.13 -16.22
CA SER A 455 16.25 2.43 -15.17
C SER A 455 17.15 1.64 -14.23
N TYR A 456 16.79 1.51 -12.94
CA TYR A 456 17.51 0.62 -12.02
C TYR A 456 17.60 -0.83 -12.53
N LEU A 457 16.58 -1.31 -13.26
CA LEU A 457 16.64 -2.65 -13.86
C LEU A 457 17.75 -2.76 -14.91
N MET A 458 18.04 -1.70 -15.67
CA MET A 458 19.14 -1.71 -16.63
C MET A 458 20.47 -1.86 -15.89
N LEU A 459 20.67 -1.09 -14.81
CA LEU A 459 21.89 -1.17 -13.99
C LEU A 459 22.06 -2.53 -13.28
N GLN A 460 20.96 -3.14 -12.82
CA GLN A 460 20.97 -4.47 -12.19
C GLN A 460 21.34 -5.61 -13.15
N HIS A 461 21.21 -5.42 -14.46
CA HIS A 461 21.51 -6.42 -15.49
C HIS A 461 22.85 -6.15 -16.22
N LEU A 462 23.66 -5.21 -15.73
CA LEU A 462 25.03 -5.02 -16.20
C LEU A 462 25.93 -6.18 -15.79
N SER A 463 26.93 -6.48 -16.63
CA SER A 463 27.98 -7.45 -16.28
C SER A 463 28.86 -6.92 -15.14
N ASP A 464 29.46 -7.81 -14.36
CA ASP A 464 30.36 -7.43 -13.27
C ASP A 464 31.52 -6.54 -13.78
N ARG A 465 32.04 -6.80 -14.98
CA ARG A 465 33.05 -5.95 -15.65
C ARG A 465 32.53 -4.53 -15.93
N SER A 466 31.30 -4.40 -16.44
CA SER A 466 30.71 -3.07 -16.70
C SER A 466 30.41 -2.33 -15.40
N LEU A 467 30.00 -3.04 -14.34
CA LEU A 467 29.81 -2.46 -13.01
C LEU A 467 31.13 -1.99 -12.38
N GLN A 468 32.24 -2.70 -12.60
CA GLN A 468 33.56 -2.26 -12.17
C GLN A 468 34.00 -0.97 -12.89
N ASN A 469 33.76 -0.86 -14.20
CA ASN A 469 34.07 0.37 -14.94
C ASN A 469 33.14 1.53 -14.54
N LEU A 470 31.88 1.24 -14.20
CA LEU A 470 30.99 2.24 -13.62
C LEU A 470 31.45 2.68 -12.21
N LEU A 471 31.96 1.76 -11.40
CA LEU A 471 32.57 2.09 -10.11
C LEU A 471 33.78 3.00 -10.29
N PHE A 472 34.64 2.69 -11.26
CA PHE A 472 35.79 3.53 -11.60
C PHE A 472 35.35 4.96 -11.96
N LEU A 473 34.28 5.11 -12.76
CA LEU A 473 33.70 6.43 -13.04
C LEU A 473 33.18 7.13 -11.77
N TYR A 474 32.52 6.42 -10.84
CA TYR A 474 32.11 7.00 -9.57
C TYR A 474 33.29 7.46 -8.71
N ASN A 475 34.39 6.69 -8.67
CA ASN A 475 35.59 7.08 -7.95
C ASN A 475 36.31 8.25 -8.64
N ARG A 476 36.31 8.33 -9.97
CA ARG A 476 36.77 9.54 -10.68
C ARG A 476 35.95 10.77 -10.27
N ILE A 477 34.62 10.67 -10.27
CA ILE A 477 33.74 11.78 -9.81
C ILE A 477 34.07 12.18 -8.37
N TRP A 478 34.35 11.20 -7.50
CA TRP A 478 34.71 11.41 -6.11
C TRP A 478 36.07 12.12 -5.95
N GLN A 479 37.11 11.68 -6.67
CA GLN A 479 38.48 12.18 -6.55
C GLN A 479 38.75 13.46 -7.35
N GLU A 480 38.12 13.64 -8.52
CA GLU A 480 38.27 14.84 -9.34
C GLU A 480 37.40 16.01 -8.85
N HIS A 481 36.57 15.79 -7.82
CA HIS A 481 35.63 16.78 -7.27
C HIS A 481 34.70 17.42 -8.32
N SER A 482 34.41 16.68 -9.40
CA SER A 482 33.66 17.19 -10.55
C SER A 482 32.30 16.49 -10.66
N PHE A 483 31.22 17.25 -10.47
CA PHE A 483 29.86 16.72 -10.53
C PHE A 483 29.23 16.91 -11.92
N PRO A 484 28.69 15.84 -12.56
CA PRO A 484 28.12 15.93 -13.90
C PRO A 484 27.00 16.97 -14.02
N SER A 485 27.11 17.88 -14.99
CA SER A 485 26.13 18.93 -15.27
C SER A 485 24.75 18.36 -15.60
N CYS A 486 24.69 17.25 -16.33
CA CYS A 486 23.44 16.58 -16.71
C CYS A 486 22.67 16.02 -15.51
N TRP A 487 23.35 15.74 -14.38
CA TRP A 487 22.72 15.27 -13.15
C TRP A 487 22.07 16.38 -12.32
N GLN A 488 22.36 17.65 -12.64
CA GLN A 488 21.70 18.80 -12.02
C GLN A 488 20.28 19.03 -12.57
N GLN A 489 19.94 18.38 -13.69
CA GLN A 489 18.62 18.47 -14.33
C GLN A 489 17.66 17.39 -13.80
N ALA A 490 16.37 17.74 -13.65
CA ALA A 490 15.34 16.82 -13.18
C ALA A 490 13.99 17.06 -13.86
N ILE A 491 13.20 16.00 -14.05
CA ILE A 491 11.80 16.12 -14.48
C ILE A 491 10.93 16.32 -13.23
N ILE A 492 10.20 17.44 -13.15
CA ILE A 492 9.29 17.71 -12.03
C ILE A 492 7.90 17.14 -12.34
N ILE A 493 7.43 16.22 -11.47
CA ILE A 493 6.08 15.65 -11.54
C ILE A 493 5.22 16.25 -10.42
N PRO A 494 4.21 17.09 -10.73
CA PRO A 494 3.31 17.64 -9.74
C PRO A 494 2.32 16.57 -9.22
N ILE A 495 2.28 16.34 -7.91
CA ILE A 495 1.33 15.43 -7.26
C ILE A 495 0.39 16.21 -6.35
N LEU A 496 -0.92 16.10 -6.60
CA LEU A 496 -1.95 16.75 -5.79
C LEU A 496 -1.92 16.27 -4.33
N LYS A 497 -1.95 17.21 -3.39
CA LYS A 497 -2.10 16.94 -1.95
C LYS A 497 -3.47 16.28 -1.70
N PRO A 498 -3.54 15.19 -0.91
CA PRO A 498 -4.81 14.49 -0.70
C PRO A 498 -5.91 15.40 -0.12
N GLY A 499 -7.09 15.40 -0.76
CA GLY A 499 -8.26 16.15 -0.29
C GLY A 499 -8.20 17.67 -0.49
N LYS A 500 -7.28 18.15 -1.35
CA LYS A 500 -7.17 19.56 -1.74
C LYS A 500 -7.71 19.78 -3.16
N GLU A 501 -8.12 21.01 -3.44
CA GLU A 501 -8.67 21.41 -4.73
C GLU A 501 -7.64 21.27 -5.86
N PRO A 502 -7.93 20.52 -6.95
CA PRO A 502 -7.01 20.33 -8.08
C PRO A 502 -6.76 21.60 -8.90
N SER A 503 -7.62 22.60 -8.82
CA SER A 503 -7.53 23.80 -9.66
C SER A 503 -6.55 24.86 -9.12
N ASP A 504 -6.04 24.69 -7.89
CA ASP A 504 -5.09 25.62 -7.27
C ASP A 504 -3.64 25.08 -7.40
N PRO A 505 -2.71 25.81 -8.04
CA PRO A 505 -1.32 25.38 -8.22
C PRO A 505 -0.60 25.13 -6.88
N ARG A 506 -0.98 25.82 -5.79
CA ARG A 506 -0.37 25.69 -4.45
C ARG A 506 -0.64 24.33 -3.79
N ASN A 507 -1.64 23.60 -4.29
CA ASN A 507 -2.04 22.29 -3.78
C ASN A 507 -1.22 21.13 -4.33
N TYR A 508 -0.26 21.39 -5.23
CA TYR A 508 0.62 20.38 -5.79
C TYR A 508 1.95 20.27 -5.02
N ARG A 509 2.52 19.07 -4.99
CA ARG A 509 3.88 18.78 -4.48
C ARG A 509 4.80 18.50 -5.67
N PRO A 510 5.97 19.13 -5.75
CA PRO A 510 6.95 18.78 -6.76
C PRO A 510 7.62 17.44 -6.40
N ILE A 511 7.63 16.49 -7.33
CA ILE A 511 8.47 15.29 -7.23
C ILE A 511 9.53 15.35 -8.32
N ALA A 512 10.79 15.54 -7.93
CA ALA A 512 11.90 15.57 -8.85
C ALA A 512 12.36 14.16 -9.23
N LEU A 513 12.33 13.85 -10.53
CA LEU A 513 12.90 12.64 -11.10
C LEU A 513 14.32 12.96 -11.61
N THR A 514 15.33 12.71 -10.78
CA THR A 514 16.76 12.79 -11.15
C THR A 514 17.27 11.48 -11.76
N SER A 515 18.43 11.55 -12.43
CA SER A 515 19.17 10.40 -12.98
C SER A 515 19.34 9.26 -11.96
N PHE A 516 19.21 8.02 -12.41
CA PHE A 516 19.49 6.86 -11.54
C PHE A 516 20.98 6.60 -11.32
N LEU A 517 21.85 7.02 -12.25
CA LEU A 517 23.30 6.98 -12.02
C LEU A 517 23.65 7.89 -10.82
N CYS A 518 23.15 9.14 -10.84
CA CYS A 518 23.28 10.07 -9.72
C CYS A 518 22.76 9.48 -8.40
N LYS A 519 21.53 8.93 -8.40
CA LYS A 519 20.92 8.37 -7.18
C LYS A 519 21.68 7.19 -6.58
N ILE A 520 22.42 6.41 -7.37
CA ILE A 520 23.26 5.33 -6.82
C ILE A 520 24.45 5.93 -6.07
N LEU A 521 25.12 6.93 -6.65
CA LEU A 521 26.19 7.67 -5.97
C LEU A 521 25.66 8.34 -4.69
N GLU A 522 24.55 9.09 -4.77
CA GLU A 522 23.91 9.73 -3.60
C GLU A 522 23.63 8.72 -2.49
N LYS A 523 23.24 7.49 -2.84
CA LYS A 523 22.91 6.44 -1.87
C LYS A 523 24.16 5.87 -1.18
N MET A 524 25.27 5.72 -1.90
CA MET A 524 26.56 5.32 -1.31
C MET A 524 27.04 6.41 -0.33
N VAL A 525 27.03 7.67 -0.76
CA VAL A 525 27.35 8.84 0.08
C VAL A 525 26.45 8.89 1.32
N ASN A 526 25.13 8.74 1.15
CA ASN A 526 24.19 8.80 2.27
C ASN A 526 24.43 7.71 3.32
N LYS A 527 24.86 6.51 2.90
CA LYS A 527 25.22 5.44 3.84
C LYS A 527 26.44 5.81 4.68
N ARG A 528 27.48 6.39 4.06
CA ARG A 528 28.67 6.89 4.76
C ARG A 528 28.31 8.03 5.73
N LEU A 529 27.53 9.00 5.27
CA LEU A 529 27.07 10.13 6.08
C LEU A 529 26.26 9.67 7.30
N LEU A 530 25.25 8.81 7.10
CA LEU A 530 24.44 8.30 8.21
C LEU A 530 25.26 7.50 9.22
N TYR A 531 26.24 6.72 8.75
CA TYR A 531 27.17 6.02 9.63
C TYR A 531 27.93 7.01 10.51
N TYR A 532 28.54 8.04 9.91
CA TYR A 532 29.28 9.07 10.67
C TYR A 532 28.40 9.80 11.69
N LEU A 533 27.21 10.26 11.27
CA LEU A 533 26.32 11.05 12.13
C LEU A 533 25.79 10.26 13.34
N GLU A 534 25.52 8.96 13.17
CA GLU A 534 25.05 8.11 14.25
C GLU A 534 26.20 7.66 15.17
N THR A 535 27.37 7.30 14.61
CA THR A 535 28.56 6.90 15.41
C THR A 535 29.06 8.05 16.28
N ASN A 536 29.06 9.29 15.76
CA ASN A 536 29.44 10.49 16.51
C ASN A 536 28.29 11.09 17.35
N LYS A 537 27.13 10.43 17.42
CA LYS A 537 25.96 10.87 18.22
C LYS A 537 25.49 12.31 17.93
N ILE A 538 25.59 12.75 16.68
CA ILE A 538 25.18 14.10 16.24
C ILE A 538 23.66 14.27 16.33
N PHE A 539 22.90 13.22 15.98
CA PHE A 539 21.45 13.25 16.08
C PHE A 539 20.98 13.14 17.54
N SER A 540 20.11 14.07 17.94
CA SER A 540 19.43 14.02 19.23
C SER A 540 18.70 12.69 19.40
N PRO A 541 18.71 12.06 20.60
CA PRO A 541 17.98 10.82 20.85
C PRO A 541 16.46 10.97 20.67
N PHE A 542 15.95 12.21 20.67
CA PHE A 542 14.53 12.59 20.51
C PHE A 542 14.13 12.94 19.06
N GLN A 543 15.05 12.86 18.09
CA GLN A 543 14.75 12.85 16.66
C GLN A 543 14.57 11.40 16.19
N SER A 544 13.39 11.05 15.69
CA SER A 544 13.07 9.68 15.24
C SER A 544 12.86 9.54 13.72
N GLY A 545 12.81 10.66 12.99
CA GLY A 545 12.61 10.69 11.54
C GLY A 545 13.79 10.09 10.77
N PHE A 546 13.51 9.20 9.81
CA PHE A 546 14.49 8.60 8.89
C PHE A 546 15.71 7.89 9.49
N ARG A 547 15.69 7.61 10.80
CA ARG A 547 16.76 6.90 11.50
C ARG A 547 16.49 5.41 11.64
N GLN A 548 17.53 4.61 11.58
CA GLN A 548 17.41 3.15 11.69
C GLN A 548 16.89 2.76 13.09
N GLY A 549 15.98 1.78 13.15
CA GLY A 549 15.39 1.31 14.41
C GLY A 549 14.38 2.26 15.06
N ARG A 550 14.22 3.50 14.54
CA ARG A 550 13.25 4.49 15.00
C ARG A 550 11.95 4.44 14.19
N CYS A 551 10.85 4.92 14.76
CA CYS A 551 9.55 5.00 14.12
C CYS A 551 8.66 6.08 14.74
N THR A 552 7.53 6.39 14.09
CA THR A 552 6.57 7.40 14.58
C THR A 552 6.00 7.06 15.96
N VAL A 553 5.93 5.77 16.31
CA VAL A 553 5.40 5.31 17.61
C VAL A 553 6.30 5.74 18.76
N ASP A 554 7.61 5.96 18.53
CA ASP A 554 8.55 6.37 19.58
C ASP A 554 8.17 7.77 20.13
N ASN A 555 7.85 8.73 19.25
CA ASN A 555 7.42 10.08 19.64
C ASN A 555 6.01 10.07 20.26
N LEU A 556 5.12 9.22 19.73
CA LEU A 556 3.77 9.07 20.28
C LEU A 556 3.79 8.46 21.69
N LEU A 557 4.68 7.50 21.93
CA LEU A 557 4.89 6.88 23.24
C LEU A 557 5.37 7.91 24.26
N ALA A 558 6.30 8.78 23.87
CA ALA A 558 6.80 9.82 24.74
C ALA A 558 5.70 10.76 25.23
N LEU A 559 4.88 11.28 24.31
CA LEU A 559 3.75 12.14 24.63
C LEU A 559 2.72 11.43 25.52
N GLU A 560 2.36 10.18 25.16
CA GLU A 560 1.41 9.39 25.94
C GLU A 560 1.90 9.15 27.38
N THR A 561 3.18 8.79 27.52
CA THR A 561 3.79 8.52 28.83
C THR A 561 3.82 9.78 29.70
N GLU A 562 4.14 10.93 29.12
CA GLU A 562 4.13 12.21 29.84
C GLU A 562 2.73 12.57 30.36
N ILE A 563 1.72 12.54 29.47
CA ILE A 563 0.34 12.88 29.83
C ILE A 563 -0.21 11.90 30.88
N ARG A 564 0.07 10.59 30.74
CA ARG A 564 -0.39 9.58 31.70
C ARG A 564 0.23 9.79 33.07
N ASN A 565 1.53 10.03 33.14
CA ASN A 565 2.23 10.30 34.39
C ASN A 565 1.69 11.58 35.06
N ALA A 566 1.41 12.62 34.27
CA ALA A 566 0.79 13.85 34.77
C ALA A 566 -0.61 13.58 35.35
N PHE A 567 -1.45 12.80 34.66
CA PHE A 567 -2.78 12.44 35.17
C PHE A 567 -2.71 11.64 36.47
N ILE A 568 -1.75 10.72 36.60
CA ILE A 568 -1.52 9.97 37.85
C ILE A 568 -1.12 10.93 38.97
N ARG A 569 -0.33 11.97 38.69
CA ARG A 569 0.06 13.01 39.66
C ARG A 569 -1.02 14.08 39.91
N ARG A 570 -2.09 14.11 39.11
CA ARG A 570 -3.08 15.21 39.05
C ARG A 570 -2.47 16.56 38.60
N GLN A 571 -1.50 16.51 37.69
CA GLN A 571 -0.85 17.68 37.07
C GLN A 571 -1.52 18.08 35.75
N HIS A 572 -1.15 19.25 35.26
CA HIS A 572 -1.44 19.75 33.90
C HIS A 572 -0.29 19.38 32.97
N THR A 573 -0.60 19.05 31.73
CA THR A 573 0.38 18.94 30.63
C THR A 573 -0.13 19.77 29.47
N VAL A 574 0.67 20.72 29.00
CA VAL A 574 0.36 21.52 27.80
C VAL A 574 1.35 21.13 26.72
N ALA A 575 0.85 20.85 25.51
CA ALA A 575 1.66 20.50 24.36
C ALA A 575 1.34 21.40 23.16
N ILE A 576 2.38 21.85 22.46
CA ILE A 576 2.29 22.69 21.25
C ILE A 576 2.85 21.90 20.08
N PHE A 577 2.08 21.84 18.99
CA PHE A 577 2.43 21.15 17.75
C PHE A 577 2.68 22.19 16.66
N PHE A 578 3.88 22.19 16.10
CA PHE A 578 4.29 23.16 15.08
C PHE A 578 4.15 22.57 13.67
N ASP A 579 3.79 23.42 12.70
CA ASP A 579 3.85 23.11 11.26
C ASP A 579 4.86 24.05 10.60
N ILE A 580 5.91 23.50 10.01
CA ILE A 580 6.92 24.27 9.27
C ILE A 580 6.46 24.39 7.82
N GLU A 581 6.34 25.62 7.33
CA GLU A 581 5.83 25.86 5.99
C GLU A 581 6.85 25.43 4.92
N LYS A 582 6.46 24.43 4.11
CA LYS A 582 7.21 23.98 2.94
C LYS A 582 8.70 23.73 3.28
N ALA A 583 8.92 23.05 4.41
CA ALA A 583 10.23 22.95 5.07
C ALA A 583 11.37 22.48 4.14
N SER A 584 11.12 21.49 3.28
CA SER A 584 12.09 21.01 2.29
C SER A 584 12.44 22.06 1.23
N ASP A 585 11.44 22.83 0.78
CA ASP A 585 11.56 23.75 -0.35
C ASP A 585 12.22 25.08 0.04
N ARG A 586 12.22 25.39 1.35
CA ARG A 586 12.81 26.60 1.96
C ARG A 586 14.13 26.37 2.70
N SER A 587 14.66 25.15 2.67
CA SER A 587 15.89 24.79 3.37
C SER A 587 17.09 25.59 2.87
N TRP A 588 17.75 26.32 3.78
CA TRP A 588 18.91 27.14 3.46
C TRP A 588 20.15 26.29 3.19
N ARG A 589 20.59 26.23 1.92
CA ARG A 589 21.68 25.37 1.45
C ARG A 589 23.02 25.64 2.13
N PHE A 590 23.47 26.90 2.16
CA PHE A 590 24.71 27.27 2.85
C PHE A 590 24.64 26.94 4.34
N GLY A 591 23.48 27.13 4.97
CA GLY A 591 23.25 26.73 6.36
C GLY A 591 23.45 25.23 6.61
N ILE A 592 23.08 24.36 5.66
CA ILE A 592 23.36 22.91 5.76
C ILE A 592 24.86 22.63 5.64
N LEU A 593 25.53 23.27 4.69
CA LEU A 593 26.99 23.14 4.50
C LEU A 593 27.74 23.59 5.76
N ARG A 594 27.33 24.70 6.38
CA ARG A 594 27.88 25.17 7.65
C ARG A 594 27.68 24.15 8.77
N ASP A 595 26.49 23.59 8.91
CA ASP A 595 26.23 22.61 9.98
C ASP A 595 27.04 21.30 9.76
N LEU A 596 27.27 20.89 8.50
CA LEU A 596 28.19 19.79 8.18
C LEU A 596 29.63 20.12 8.59
N TYR A 597 30.09 21.33 8.24
CA TYR A 597 31.41 21.84 8.61
C TYR A 597 31.61 21.85 10.14
N GLU A 598 30.62 22.35 10.89
CA GLU A 598 30.62 22.37 12.35
C GLU A 598 30.61 20.96 12.98
N CYS A 599 30.08 19.95 12.28
CA CYS A 599 30.13 18.55 12.69
C CYS A 599 31.47 17.86 12.42
N ASN A 600 32.53 18.60 12.04
CA ASN A 600 33.83 18.07 11.62
C ASN A 600 33.78 17.13 10.40
N LEU A 601 32.73 17.25 9.57
CA LEU A 601 32.71 16.67 8.24
C LEU A 601 33.41 17.65 7.29
N ARG A 602 34.72 17.44 7.13
CA ARG A 602 35.56 18.22 6.24
C ARG A 602 35.74 17.40 4.95
N GLU A 603 34.97 17.73 3.92
CA GLU A 603 35.28 17.56 2.49
C GLU A 603 34.16 18.10 1.59
N GLU A 604 34.54 18.61 0.41
CA GLU A 604 33.66 19.13 -0.62
C GLU A 604 33.09 17.97 -1.45
N GLY A 605 31.75 17.83 -1.46
CA GLY A 605 31.10 16.89 -2.36
C GLY A 605 29.88 16.19 -1.78
N VAL A 606 28.77 16.90 -1.62
CA VAL A 606 27.46 16.26 -1.48
C VAL A 606 26.50 16.90 -2.48
N PRO A 607 26.28 16.30 -3.66
CA PRO A 607 25.27 16.79 -4.58
C PRO A 607 23.88 16.70 -3.92
N GLN A 608 23.19 17.83 -3.87
CA GLN A 608 21.88 17.92 -3.27
C GLN A 608 20.83 17.28 -4.21
N GLY A 609 20.39 16.07 -3.88
CA GLY A 609 19.41 15.32 -4.68
C GLY A 609 18.51 14.42 -3.83
N SER A 610 17.52 13.80 -4.47
CA SER A 610 16.32 13.23 -3.82
C SER A 610 16.60 12.25 -2.67
N VAL A 611 17.73 11.54 -2.66
CA VAL A 611 18.06 10.55 -1.60
C VAL A 611 18.70 11.20 -0.38
N LEU A 612 19.64 12.12 -0.59
CA LEU A 612 20.39 12.81 0.48
C LEU A 612 19.60 13.93 1.15
N SER A 613 18.68 14.56 0.40
CA SER A 613 17.88 15.71 0.87
C SER A 613 17.23 15.51 2.24
N VAL A 614 16.76 14.29 2.50
CA VAL A 614 16.06 13.94 3.73
C VAL A 614 17.00 13.88 4.94
N THR A 615 18.18 13.28 4.77
CA THR A 615 19.20 13.19 5.83
C THR A 615 19.76 14.58 6.15
N LEU A 616 20.04 15.38 5.13
CA LEU A 616 20.52 16.74 5.27
C LEU A 616 19.49 17.65 5.94
N PHE A 617 18.21 17.52 5.57
CA PHE A 617 17.14 18.24 6.25
C PHE A 617 17.02 17.81 7.72
N ALA A 618 17.06 16.51 8.01
CA ALA A 618 16.99 16.00 9.37
C ALA A 618 18.16 16.52 10.23
N LEU A 619 19.37 16.62 9.66
CA LEU A 619 20.53 17.24 10.31
C LEU A 619 20.26 18.72 10.61
N LYS A 620 19.79 19.48 9.60
CA LYS A 620 19.53 20.92 9.73
C LYS A 620 18.55 21.25 10.85
N ILE A 621 17.47 20.47 10.95
CA ILE A 621 16.43 20.73 11.95
C ILE A 621 16.79 20.18 13.34
N ASN A 622 17.76 19.27 13.46
CA ASN A 622 18.10 18.59 14.71
C ASN A 622 18.43 19.56 15.85
N ASP A 623 19.06 20.68 15.54
CA ASP A 623 19.51 21.68 16.51
C ASP A 623 18.39 22.49 17.16
N ILE A 624 17.16 22.43 16.62
CA ILE A 624 15.99 23.08 17.24
C ILE A 624 15.75 22.54 18.66
N LEU A 625 16.03 21.26 18.90
CA LEU A 625 15.83 20.62 20.20
C LEU A 625 16.85 21.09 21.24
N LYS A 626 18.02 21.58 20.81
CA LYS A 626 19.05 22.14 21.71
C LYS A 626 18.65 23.50 22.29
N GLN A 627 17.67 24.18 21.68
CA GLN A 627 17.22 25.51 22.10
C GLN A 627 16.24 25.46 23.28
N LEU A 628 15.69 24.29 23.59
CA LEU A 628 14.60 24.17 24.55
C LEU A 628 15.08 24.36 26.00
N PRO A 629 14.31 25.06 26.85
CA PRO A 629 14.56 25.11 28.29
C PRO A 629 14.55 23.70 28.91
N PRO A 630 15.32 23.43 29.98
CA PRO A 630 15.34 22.12 30.64
C PRO A 630 13.98 21.62 31.15
N SER A 631 13.06 22.54 31.45
CA SER A 631 11.69 22.29 31.90
C SER A 631 10.73 21.85 30.77
N VAL A 632 11.14 22.02 29.51
CA VAL A 632 10.33 21.76 28.32
C VAL A 632 10.94 20.59 27.55
N LYS A 633 10.11 19.59 27.26
CA LYS A 633 10.50 18.46 26.42
C LYS A 633 10.16 18.74 24.98
N GLY A 634 11.01 18.31 24.06
CA GLY A 634 10.75 18.40 22.62
C GLY A 634 11.06 17.10 21.92
N PHE A 635 10.22 16.76 20.94
CA PHE A 635 10.38 15.57 20.13
C PHE A 635 10.13 15.92 18.67
N LEU A 636 10.96 15.34 17.82
CA LEU A 636 10.99 15.67 16.41
C LEU A 636 10.82 14.40 15.57
N TYR A 637 9.97 14.48 14.56
CA TYR A 637 9.90 13.49 13.49
C TYR A 637 10.02 14.25 12.17
N VAL A 638 11.25 14.48 11.73
CA VAL A 638 11.52 15.29 10.53
C VAL A 638 11.01 16.72 10.75
N ASP A 639 9.96 17.15 10.06
CA ASP A 639 9.30 18.45 10.15
C ASP A 639 8.21 18.51 11.25
N ASP A 640 7.70 17.36 11.70
CA ASP A 640 6.71 17.27 12.76
C ASP A 640 7.37 17.47 14.15
N LEU A 641 7.34 18.69 14.66
CA LEU A 641 7.82 19.07 16.01
C LEU A 641 6.65 19.21 16.98
N TYR A 642 6.80 18.64 18.18
CA TYR A 642 6.02 19.09 19.34
C TYR A 642 6.91 19.37 20.53
N ILE A 643 6.48 20.31 21.36
CA ILE A 643 7.03 20.55 22.69
C ILE A 643 5.96 20.39 23.76
N SER A 644 6.36 19.99 24.96
CA SER A 644 5.46 19.80 26.10
C SER A 644 6.09 20.26 27.41
N CYS A 645 5.25 20.76 28.31
CA CYS A 645 5.62 21.05 29.68
C CYS A 645 4.53 20.56 30.63
N THR A 646 4.95 20.01 31.77
CA THR A 646 4.08 19.38 32.77
C THR A 646 4.34 19.98 34.15
N GLY A 647 3.28 20.30 34.89
CA GLY A 647 3.39 20.90 36.21
C GLY A 647 2.05 21.05 36.93
N ASP A 648 2.09 21.49 38.19
CA ASP A 648 0.88 21.71 39.00
C ASP A 648 0.23 23.08 38.78
N ASN A 649 1.05 24.08 38.40
CA ASN A 649 0.65 25.46 38.16
C ASN A 649 0.70 25.79 36.67
N ILE A 650 -0.43 26.26 36.12
CA ILE A 650 -0.57 26.59 34.70
C ILE A 650 0.24 27.82 34.30
N ASN A 651 0.38 28.83 35.17
CA ASN A 651 1.15 30.05 34.88
C ASN A 651 2.65 29.75 34.73
N PHE A 652 3.16 28.79 35.52
CA PHE A 652 4.53 28.31 35.35
C PHE A 652 4.71 27.62 34.00
N ILE A 653 3.78 26.72 33.63
CA ILE A 653 3.79 26.00 32.35
C ILE A 653 3.75 26.99 31.17
N GLU A 654 2.85 27.96 31.24
CA GLU A 654 2.71 29.02 30.23
C GLU A 654 4.01 29.80 30.07
N ARG A 655 4.61 30.29 31.15
CA ARG A 655 5.89 31.00 31.11
C ARG A 655 7.00 30.16 30.48
N GLN A 656 7.13 28.90 30.87
CA GLN A 656 8.18 28.02 30.32
C GLN A 656 7.96 27.71 28.84
N LEU A 657 6.71 27.47 28.43
CA LEU A 657 6.38 27.25 27.02
C LEU A 657 6.54 28.51 26.19
N GLN A 658 6.17 29.69 26.69
CA GLN A 658 6.39 30.95 25.99
C GLN A 658 7.89 31.22 25.77
N LEU A 659 8.73 30.96 26.78
CA LEU A 659 10.19 31.03 26.63
C LEU A 659 10.69 30.06 25.55
N ALA A 660 10.16 28.84 25.51
CA ALA A 660 10.53 27.86 24.49
C ALA A 660 10.07 28.29 23.09
N VAL A 661 8.84 28.80 22.94
CA VAL A 661 8.31 29.31 21.67
C VAL A 661 9.14 30.48 21.17
N ASN A 662 9.52 31.42 22.05
CA ASN A 662 10.37 32.56 21.69
C ASN A 662 11.74 32.09 21.16
N LYS A 663 12.38 31.12 21.84
CA LYS A 663 13.66 30.54 21.39
C LYS A 663 13.53 29.78 20.07
N ILE A 664 12.45 29.01 19.89
CA ILE A 664 12.16 28.32 18.62
C ILE A 664 11.96 29.33 17.49
N GLN A 665 11.23 30.41 17.72
CA GLN A 665 10.99 31.46 16.74
C GLN A 665 12.28 32.19 16.36
N GLN A 666 13.13 32.50 17.35
CA GLN A 666 14.45 33.08 17.12
C GLN A 666 15.30 32.14 16.27
N TRP A 667 15.42 30.87 16.67
CA TRP A 667 16.16 29.85 15.92
C TRP A 667 15.62 29.68 14.49
N SER A 668 14.29 29.67 14.32
CA SER A 668 13.64 29.57 13.01
C SER A 668 14.01 30.73 12.12
N THR A 669 14.03 31.95 12.68
CA THR A 669 14.41 33.17 11.96
C THR A 669 15.89 33.13 11.56
N LEU A 670 16.78 32.68 12.46
CA LEU A 670 18.22 32.56 12.19
C LEU A 670 18.56 31.50 11.14
N ASN A 671 17.68 30.52 10.92
CA ASN A 671 17.89 29.40 9.99
C ASN A 671 16.99 29.44 8.73
N GLY A 672 16.18 30.49 8.56
CA GLY A 672 15.35 30.69 7.37
C GLY A 672 14.07 29.85 7.33
N PHE A 673 13.63 29.30 8.46
CA PHE A 673 12.37 28.57 8.55
C PHE A 673 11.20 29.50 8.90
N THR A 674 10.01 29.15 8.42
CA THR A 674 8.76 29.85 8.73
C THR A 674 7.80 28.90 9.40
N LEU A 675 7.32 29.28 10.58
CA LEU A 675 6.31 28.53 11.33
C LEU A 675 4.92 29.01 10.92
N SER A 676 4.02 28.08 10.61
CA SER A 676 2.65 28.40 10.24
C SER A 676 1.83 28.67 11.49
N THR A 677 1.47 29.92 11.76
CA THR A 677 0.64 30.28 12.93
C THR A 677 -0.75 29.62 12.85
N ALA A 678 -1.36 29.60 11.67
CA ALA A 678 -2.72 29.05 11.47
C ALA A 678 -2.82 27.52 11.64
N LYS A 679 -1.71 26.79 11.50
CA LYS A 679 -1.71 25.32 11.67
C LYS A 679 -1.02 24.87 12.95
N THR A 680 -0.22 25.74 13.56
CA THR A 680 0.34 25.49 14.89
C THR A 680 -0.80 25.50 15.88
N SER A 681 -0.86 24.48 16.74
CA SER A 681 -1.96 24.33 17.69
C SER A 681 -1.46 23.88 19.06
N CYS A 682 -2.15 24.34 20.09
CA CYS A 682 -1.90 24.01 21.48
C CYS A 682 -3.00 23.09 22.00
N ILE A 683 -2.67 22.16 22.88
CA ILE A 683 -3.66 21.35 23.60
C ILE A 683 -3.27 21.24 25.06
N HIS A 684 -4.25 21.45 25.92
CA HIS A 684 -4.12 21.33 27.36
C HIS A 684 -4.71 20.00 27.83
N PHE A 685 -3.84 19.08 28.25
CA PHE A 685 -4.23 17.82 28.85
C PHE A 685 -4.37 17.97 30.36
N CYS A 686 -5.59 17.84 30.87
CA CYS A 686 -5.85 17.92 32.30
C CYS A 686 -7.08 17.07 32.70
N ARG A 687 -7.05 16.46 33.89
CA ARG A 687 -8.20 15.75 34.49
C ARG A 687 -8.73 16.39 35.78
N LYS A 688 -8.19 17.54 36.20
CA LYS A 688 -8.74 18.31 37.32
C LYS A 688 -10.17 18.75 36.98
N ARG A 689 -11.05 18.70 37.99
CA ARG A 689 -12.46 19.13 37.88
C ARG A 689 -12.63 20.63 38.17
N ARG A 690 -11.74 21.23 38.96
CA ARG A 690 -11.74 22.66 39.25
C ARG A 690 -11.48 23.46 37.97
N LEU A 691 -12.13 24.62 37.86
CA LEU A 691 -11.86 25.61 36.81
C LEU A 691 -10.38 25.98 36.83
N HIS A 692 -9.79 26.06 35.65
CA HIS A 692 -8.42 26.49 35.42
C HIS A 692 -8.40 27.25 34.09
N PRO A 693 -7.62 28.33 33.98
CA PRO A 693 -7.49 29.04 32.72
C PRO A 693 -6.80 28.15 31.68
N GLU A 694 -7.11 28.43 30.41
CA GLU A 694 -6.33 27.89 29.30
C GLU A 694 -5.07 28.74 29.12
N PRO A 695 -3.95 28.17 28.65
CA PRO A 695 -2.70 28.89 28.53
C PRO A 695 -2.76 29.89 27.35
N GLU A 696 -2.25 31.10 27.58
CA GLU A 696 -2.16 32.15 26.57
C GLU A 696 -0.73 32.22 26.02
N ILE A 697 -0.50 31.60 24.85
CA ILE A 697 0.83 31.48 24.27
C ILE A 697 0.86 32.14 22.89
N LEU A 698 1.78 33.08 22.70
CA LEU A 698 1.95 33.86 21.49
C LEU A 698 3.06 33.27 20.61
N LEU A 699 2.79 33.14 19.31
CA LEU A 699 3.80 32.88 18.27
C LEU A 699 3.89 34.15 17.40
N GLY A 700 4.96 34.92 17.57
CA GLY A 700 5.01 36.29 17.09
C GLY A 700 3.97 37.16 17.81
N SER A 701 3.08 37.79 17.05
CA SER A 701 1.98 38.60 17.58
C SER A 701 0.63 37.87 17.62
N GLN A 702 0.59 36.59 17.25
CA GLN A 702 -0.65 35.82 17.16
C GLN A 702 -0.76 34.78 18.27
N LEU A 703 -1.95 34.70 18.89
CA LEU A 703 -2.27 33.69 19.89
C LEU A 703 -2.40 32.30 19.25
N ILE A 704 -1.68 31.31 19.79
CA ILE A 704 -1.82 29.92 19.37
C ILE A 704 -3.17 29.40 19.86
N THR A 705 -3.99 28.88 18.94
CA THR A 705 -5.31 28.34 19.29
C THR A 705 -5.19 27.10 20.17
N VAL A 706 -5.86 27.11 21.32
CA VAL A 706 -6.00 25.93 22.19
C VAL A 706 -7.17 25.07 21.67
N VAL A 707 -6.86 23.84 21.26
CA VAL A 707 -7.82 22.91 20.66
C VAL A 707 -8.17 21.75 21.60
N ASN A 708 -9.38 21.21 21.47
CA ASN A 708 -9.81 20.05 22.25
C ASN A 708 -9.26 18.72 21.70
N GLU A 709 -8.92 18.67 20.41
CA GLU A 709 -8.32 17.52 19.75
C GLU A 709 -7.23 17.93 18.76
N VAL A 710 -6.14 17.16 18.71
CA VAL A 710 -5.03 17.36 17.76
C VAL A 710 -4.66 16.05 17.09
N LYS A 711 -4.31 16.10 15.80
CA LYS A 711 -3.82 14.94 15.06
C LYS A 711 -2.30 15.01 14.92
N PHE A 712 -1.60 14.09 15.56
CA PHE A 712 -0.14 14.00 15.54
C PHE A 712 0.29 12.61 15.07
N LEU A 713 1.20 12.55 14.08
CA LEU A 713 1.72 11.30 13.49
C LEU A 713 0.64 10.24 13.23
N GLY A 714 -0.52 10.67 12.70
CA GLY A 714 -1.63 9.80 12.32
C GLY A 714 -2.61 9.41 13.45
N ILE A 715 -2.33 9.73 14.71
CA ILE A 715 -3.19 9.49 15.87
C ILE A 715 -3.86 10.78 16.34
N THR A 716 -5.10 10.70 16.84
CA THR A 716 -5.84 11.87 17.34
C THR A 716 -5.86 11.83 18.86
N PHE A 717 -5.28 12.84 19.49
CA PHE A 717 -5.25 13.03 20.94
C PHE A 717 -6.35 14.01 21.33
N ASP A 718 -7.16 13.66 22.32
CA ASP A 718 -8.15 14.54 22.94
C ASP A 718 -7.68 15.00 24.33
N LYS A 719 -8.16 16.15 24.81
CA LYS A 719 -7.71 16.76 26.09
C LYS A 719 -7.78 15.85 27.33
N LYS A 720 -8.58 14.78 27.30
CA LYS A 720 -8.69 13.80 28.40
C LYS A 720 -7.99 12.46 28.12
N LEU A 721 -7.30 12.33 26.98
CA LEU A 721 -6.62 11.14 26.49
C LEU A 721 -7.53 9.89 26.49
N THR A 722 -8.75 10.05 25.99
CA THR A 722 -9.75 8.97 25.87
C THR A 722 -9.59 8.16 24.59
N PHE A 723 -8.99 8.76 23.55
CA PHE A 723 -8.88 8.25 22.18
C PHE A 723 -10.22 7.94 21.51
N ARG A 724 -11.36 8.35 22.09
CA ARG A 724 -12.69 8.11 21.51
C ARG A 724 -12.83 8.78 20.12
N PRO A 725 -12.43 10.05 19.91
CA PRO A 725 -12.49 10.66 18.59
C PRO A 725 -11.62 9.92 17.57
N HIS A 726 -10.45 9.45 17.98
CA HIS A 726 -9.56 8.65 17.12
C HIS A 726 -10.22 7.35 16.67
N VAL A 727 -10.77 6.57 17.60
CA VAL A 727 -11.40 5.27 17.30
C VAL A 727 -12.64 5.43 16.41
N ILE A 728 -13.44 6.49 16.61
CA ILE A 728 -14.58 6.79 15.73
C ILE A 728 -14.11 7.14 14.30
N LYS A 729 -13.11 8.01 14.18
CA LYS A 729 -12.50 8.37 12.88
C LYS A 729 -11.88 7.14 12.20
N LEU A 730 -11.25 6.25 12.97
CA LEU A 730 -10.70 4.99 12.48
C LEU A 730 -11.80 4.06 11.99
N ARG A 731 -12.86 3.83 12.77
CA ARG A 731 -14.02 3.02 12.36
C ARG A 731 -14.60 3.47 11.02
N LYS A 732 -14.84 4.77 10.83
CA LYS A 732 -15.32 5.34 9.54
C LYS A 732 -14.39 4.99 8.37
N LYS A 733 -13.06 5.00 8.58
CA LYS A 733 -12.07 4.58 7.56
C LYS A 733 -12.10 3.08 7.29
N LEU A 734 -12.39 2.27 8.31
CA LEU A 734 -12.47 0.82 8.20
C LEU A 734 -13.78 0.37 7.56
N ASP A 735 -14.90 1.05 7.78
CA ASP A 735 -16.17 0.81 7.08
C ASP A 735 -16.00 0.91 5.56
N LYS A 736 -15.30 1.96 5.11
CA LYS A 736 -14.93 2.12 3.68
C LYS A 736 -14.05 0.97 3.20
N ALA A 737 -13.14 0.47 4.04
CA ALA A 737 -12.29 -0.66 3.69
C ALA A 737 -13.05 -2.00 3.68
N LEU A 738 -14.05 -2.16 4.54
CA LEU A 738 -14.90 -3.36 4.61
C LEU A 738 -15.73 -3.54 3.34
N ASN A 739 -16.11 -2.46 2.67
CA ASN A 739 -16.80 -2.53 1.37
C ASN A 739 -15.99 -3.28 0.31
N ILE A 740 -14.64 -3.24 0.38
CA ILE A 740 -13.78 -4.05 -0.48
C ILE A 740 -14.06 -5.54 -0.24
N LEU A 741 -14.07 -5.99 1.02
CA LEU A 741 -14.36 -7.39 1.34
C LEU A 741 -15.76 -7.78 0.90
N LYS A 742 -16.77 -6.93 1.13
CA LYS A 742 -18.15 -7.19 0.69
C LYS A 742 -18.26 -7.45 -0.82
N VAL A 743 -17.49 -6.71 -1.63
CA VAL A 743 -17.44 -6.90 -3.09
C VAL A 743 -16.76 -8.22 -3.47
N LEU A 744 -15.70 -8.60 -2.74
CA LEU A 744 -14.90 -9.79 -3.04
C LEU A 744 -15.49 -11.09 -2.45
N SER A 745 -16.35 -11.00 -1.43
CA SER A 745 -16.77 -12.14 -0.61
C SER A 745 -18.06 -12.81 -1.07
N ASN A 746 -18.47 -12.69 -2.34
CA ASN A 746 -19.65 -13.39 -2.82
C ASN A 746 -19.51 -14.91 -2.61
N THR A 747 -20.57 -15.57 -2.14
CA THR A 747 -20.53 -17.00 -1.77
C THR A 747 -20.44 -17.95 -2.96
N SER A 748 -20.80 -17.49 -4.18
CA SER A 748 -20.87 -18.34 -5.39
C SER A 748 -19.70 -18.14 -6.37
N TRP A 749 -19.16 -16.92 -6.46
CA TRP A 749 -18.08 -16.56 -7.39
C TRP A 749 -16.98 -15.69 -6.73
N GLY A 750 -17.06 -15.46 -5.42
CA GLY A 750 -16.12 -14.63 -4.69
C GLY A 750 -14.79 -15.32 -4.36
N ALA A 751 -13.88 -14.57 -3.76
CA ALA A 751 -12.53 -15.04 -3.47
C ALA A 751 -12.51 -16.17 -2.43
N SER A 752 -11.48 -17.02 -2.51
CA SER A 752 -11.25 -18.05 -1.50
C SER A 752 -11.04 -17.43 -0.12
N ARG A 753 -11.38 -18.17 0.94
CA ARG A 753 -11.22 -17.74 2.34
C ARG A 753 -9.81 -17.23 2.64
N THR A 754 -8.79 -17.96 2.21
CA THR A 754 -7.39 -17.60 2.42
C THR A 754 -7.06 -16.23 1.81
N SER A 755 -7.59 -15.97 0.61
CA SER A 755 -7.43 -14.71 -0.12
C SER A 755 -8.19 -13.56 0.53
N LEU A 756 -9.41 -13.80 1.02
CA LEU A 756 -10.18 -12.81 1.77
C LEU A 756 -9.49 -12.45 3.09
N LEU A 757 -8.97 -13.43 3.85
CA LEU A 757 -8.22 -13.18 5.08
C LEU A 757 -6.95 -12.36 4.82
N ARG A 758 -6.28 -12.57 3.69
CA ARG A 758 -5.14 -11.73 3.27
C ARG A 758 -5.55 -10.29 2.99
N VAL A 759 -6.65 -10.09 2.26
CA VAL A 759 -7.20 -8.74 2.02
C VAL A 759 -7.60 -8.08 3.33
N TYR A 760 -8.26 -8.81 4.22
CA TYR A 760 -8.61 -8.35 5.57
C TYR A 760 -7.37 -7.89 6.35
N ARG A 761 -6.34 -8.74 6.45
CA ARG A 761 -5.08 -8.41 7.14
C ARG A 761 -4.42 -7.17 6.55
N ALA A 762 -4.37 -7.05 5.23
CA ALA A 762 -3.69 -5.96 4.54
C ALA A 762 -4.48 -4.63 4.54
N ALA A 763 -5.82 -4.67 4.50
CA ALA A 763 -6.67 -3.50 4.27
C ALA A 763 -7.39 -2.96 5.51
N ILE A 764 -7.67 -3.84 6.47
CA ILE A 764 -8.42 -3.55 7.68
C ILE A 764 -7.51 -3.68 8.89
N LEU A 765 -6.92 -4.87 9.10
CA LEU A 765 -6.13 -5.14 10.30
C LEU A 765 -4.88 -4.26 10.39
N SER A 766 -4.16 -4.05 9.29
CA SER A 766 -3.01 -3.14 9.23
C SER A 766 -3.31 -1.70 9.69
N LYS A 767 -4.54 -1.22 9.47
CA LYS A 767 -4.99 0.11 9.91
C LYS A 767 -5.38 0.13 11.39
N MET A 768 -5.88 -0.99 11.91
CA MET A 768 -6.11 -1.18 13.35
C MET A 768 -4.77 -1.33 14.09
N ASP A 769 -3.78 -1.99 13.49
CA ASP A 769 -2.49 -2.19 14.15
C ASP A 769 -1.70 -0.88 14.29
N TYR A 770 -1.85 0.02 13.31
CA TYR A 770 -1.15 1.30 13.33
C TYR A 770 -1.55 2.15 14.54
N GLY A 771 -0.57 2.40 15.43
CA GLY A 771 -0.75 3.18 16.65
C GLY A 771 -1.52 2.47 17.77
N CYS A 772 -1.86 1.18 17.62
CA CYS A 772 -2.58 0.42 18.65
C CYS A 772 -1.79 0.33 19.97
N VAL A 773 -0.46 0.40 19.90
CA VAL A 773 0.43 0.48 21.07
C VAL A 773 0.08 1.67 21.98
N ILE A 774 -0.40 2.75 21.36
CA ILE A 774 -0.73 4.03 21.99
C ILE A 774 -2.22 4.07 22.34
N TYR A 775 -3.10 4.05 21.33
CA TYR A 775 -4.55 4.17 21.55
C TYR A 775 -5.15 2.92 22.22
N GLY A 776 -4.44 1.78 22.22
CA GLY A 776 -4.83 0.56 22.92
C GLY A 776 -4.91 0.72 24.44
N SER A 777 -4.43 1.85 24.99
CA SER A 777 -4.68 2.27 26.36
C SER A 777 -6.09 2.84 26.60
N ALA A 778 -6.92 3.02 25.57
CA ALA A 778 -8.29 3.49 25.72
C ALA A 778 -9.14 2.51 26.56
N ARG A 779 -10.22 3.02 27.17
CA ARG A 779 -11.16 2.17 27.92
C ARG A 779 -11.75 1.07 27.02
N GLN A 780 -12.06 -0.08 27.60
CA GLN A 780 -12.57 -1.23 26.86
C GLN A 780 -13.85 -0.92 26.06
N SER A 781 -14.74 -0.09 26.61
CA SER A 781 -15.95 0.36 25.90
C SER A 781 -15.65 1.13 24.60
N VAL A 782 -14.55 1.89 24.56
CA VAL A 782 -14.09 2.61 23.37
C VAL A 782 -13.43 1.62 22.39
N LEU A 783 -12.57 0.72 22.86
CA LEU A 783 -11.90 -0.26 22.01
C LEU A 783 -12.88 -1.22 21.32
N LYS A 784 -13.92 -1.66 22.03
CA LYS A 784 -14.99 -2.54 21.52
C LYS A 784 -15.76 -1.95 20.34
N ILE A 785 -15.67 -0.64 20.07
CA ILE A 785 -16.27 0.00 18.89
C ILE A 785 -15.71 -0.60 17.57
N LEU A 786 -14.48 -1.15 17.60
CA LEU A 786 -13.81 -1.76 16.45
C LEU A 786 -14.16 -3.24 16.24
N ASP A 787 -14.59 -3.94 17.29
CA ASP A 787 -14.87 -5.38 17.25
C ASP A 787 -15.92 -5.76 16.19
N PRO A 788 -17.05 -5.02 16.01
CA PRO A 788 -18.02 -5.33 14.97
C PRO A 788 -17.45 -5.34 13.55
N ILE A 789 -16.44 -4.49 13.27
CA ILE A 789 -15.77 -4.47 11.96
C ILE A 789 -14.92 -5.73 11.79
N HIS A 790 -14.17 -6.10 12.84
CA HIS A 790 -13.37 -7.32 12.85
C HIS A 790 -14.25 -8.55 12.64
N HIS A 791 -15.35 -8.69 13.40
CA HIS A 791 -16.27 -9.82 13.26
C HIS A 791 -16.96 -9.84 11.89
N SER A 792 -17.39 -8.69 11.39
CA SER A 792 -18.00 -8.59 10.06
C SER A 792 -17.03 -9.02 8.97
N ALA A 793 -15.75 -8.63 9.07
CA ALA A 793 -14.73 -9.08 8.14
C ALA A 793 -14.52 -10.59 8.22
N LEU A 794 -14.42 -11.19 9.41
CA LEU A 794 -14.27 -12.63 9.57
C LEU A 794 -15.48 -13.40 9.00
N ARG A 795 -16.71 -12.94 9.23
CA ARG A 795 -17.92 -13.53 8.63
C ARG A 795 -17.90 -13.49 7.11
N LEU A 796 -17.47 -12.38 6.51
CA LEU A 796 -17.33 -12.27 5.05
C LEU A 796 -16.25 -13.22 4.51
N CYS A 797 -15.11 -13.31 5.21
CA CYS A 797 -13.99 -14.17 4.84
C CYS A 797 -14.37 -15.67 4.89
N SER A 798 -15.00 -16.12 5.98
CA SER A 798 -15.37 -17.53 6.17
C SER A 798 -16.70 -17.90 5.50
N GLY A 799 -17.59 -16.93 5.27
CA GLY A 799 -18.95 -17.17 4.78
C GLY A 799 -19.92 -17.60 5.88
N ALA A 800 -19.49 -17.48 7.14
CA ALA A 800 -20.30 -17.76 8.32
C ALA A 800 -21.61 -16.95 8.33
N PHE A 801 -22.61 -17.51 8.98
CA PHE A 801 -23.93 -16.90 9.08
C PHE A 801 -23.90 -15.67 10.02
N ARG A 802 -24.88 -14.77 9.89
CA ARG A 802 -24.87 -13.49 10.64
C ARG A 802 -24.89 -13.71 12.16
N THR A 803 -25.63 -14.70 12.62
CA THR A 803 -25.76 -15.05 14.05
C THR A 803 -24.64 -15.95 14.58
N SER A 804 -23.63 -16.27 13.76
CA SER A 804 -22.53 -17.14 14.19
C SER A 804 -21.81 -16.56 15.43
N PRO A 805 -21.51 -17.40 16.45
CA PRO A 805 -20.82 -16.97 17.66
C PRO A 805 -19.43 -16.42 17.35
N VAL A 806 -19.06 -15.35 18.04
CA VAL A 806 -17.81 -14.62 17.78
C VAL A 806 -16.57 -15.49 18.03
N GLU A 807 -16.56 -16.26 19.12
CA GLU A 807 -15.45 -17.18 19.44
C GLU A 807 -15.24 -18.23 18.33
N SER A 808 -16.33 -18.78 17.80
CA SER A 808 -16.27 -19.71 16.67
C SER A 808 -15.67 -19.05 15.43
N LEU A 809 -15.92 -17.75 15.17
CA LEU A 809 -15.31 -17.03 14.05
C LEU A 809 -13.80 -16.88 14.20
N TYR A 810 -13.32 -16.57 15.41
CA TYR A 810 -11.89 -16.45 15.68
C TYR A 810 -11.17 -17.76 15.40
N VAL A 811 -11.71 -18.86 15.91
CA VAL A 811 -11.12 -20.20 15.76
C VAL A 811 -11.28 -20.74 14.33
N GLU A 812 -12.41 -20.49 13.67
CA GLU A 812 -12.67 -20.91 12.28
C GLU A 812 -11.74 -20.20 11.27
N CYS A 813 -11.39 -18.94 11.54
CA CYS A 813 -10.51 -18.14 10.70
C CYS A 813 -9.03 -18.18 11.14
N CYS A 814 -8.73 -18.76 12.31
CA CYS A 814 -7.44 -18.65 12.98
C CYS A 814 -6.96 -17.20 13.14
N GLU A 815 -7.89 -16.33 13.51
CA GLU A 815 -7.66 -14.91 13.79
C GLU A 815 -7.97 -14.62 15.25
N PRO A 816 -6.99 -14.22 16.07
CA PRO A 816 -7.22 -13.99 17.48
C PRO A 816 -8.10 -12.73 17.68
N PRO A 817 -8.79 -12.63 18.83
CA PRO A 817 -9.49 -11.41 19.23
C PRO A 817 -8.55 -10.19 19.19
N LEU A 818 -9.11 -9.00 18.91
CA LEU A 818 -8.33 -7.76 18.86
C LEU A 818 -7.59 -7.46 20.18
N ASP A 819 -8.07 -7.99 21.31
CA ASP A 819 -7.41 -7.85 22.61
C ASP A 819 -6.05 -8.56 22.67
N HIS A 820 -6.02 -9.84 22.33
CA HIS A 820 -4.79 -10.62 22.22
C HIS A 820 -3.80 -9.98 21.25
N ARG A 821 -4.32 -9.43 20.14
CA ARG A 821 -3.50 -8.72 19.16
C ARG A 821 -2.86 -7.44 19.72
N ARG A 822 -3.59 -6.65 20.51
CA ARG A 822 -3.04 -5.45 21.17
C ARG A 822 -1.96 -5.80 22.19
N LYS A 823 -2.15 -6.86 22.97
CA LYS A 823 -1.14 -7.39 23.91
C LYS A 823 0.13 -7.80 23.16
N MET A 824 -0.01 -8.57 22.08
CA MET A 824 1.10 -8.98 21.21
C MET A 824 1.89 -7.77 20.69
N LEU A 825 1.21 -6.77 20.12
CA LEU A 825 1.86 -5.58 19.56
C LEU A 825 2.54 -4.72 20.64
N THR A 826 1.96 -4.65 21.83
CA THR A 826 2.55 -3.97 23.00
C THR A 826 3.88 -4.63 23.39
N LEU A 827 3.89 -5.95 23.58
CA LEU A 827 5.09 -6.71 23.95
C LEU A 827 6.16 -6.70 22.84
N HIS A 828 5.75 -6.83 21.57
CA HIS A 828 6.67 -6.72 20.43
C HIS A 828 7.36 -5.36 20.36
N PHE A 829 6.67 -4.29 20.73
CA PHE A 829 7.25 -2.95 20.79
C PHE A 829 8.13 -2.75 22.03
N TYR A 830 7.73 -3.29 23.18
CA TYR A 830 8.53 -3.28 24.41
C TYR A 830 9.91 -3.93 24.19
N TYR A 831 9.95 -5.17 23.68
CA TYR A 831 11.22 -5.83 23.39
C TYR A 831 12.02 -5.17 22.25
N LYS A 832 11.35 -4.47 21.32
CA LYS A 832 12.06 -3.65 20.31
C LYS A 832 12.84 -2.51 20.99
N ILE A 833 12.24 -1.84 21.97
CA ILE A 833 12.93 -0.80 22.76
C ILE A 833 14.13 -1.41 23.48
N LEU A 834 13.95 -2.55 24.15
CA LEU A 834 15.02 -3.24 24.86
C LEU A 834 16.11 -3.80 23.94
N SER A 835 15.84 -4.06 22.66
CA SER A 835 16.89 -4.47 21.72
C SER A 835 17.78 -3.32 21.25
N LEU A 836 17.49 -2.06 21.62
CA LEU A 836 18.13 -0.87 21.08
C LEU A 836 18.73 -0.01 22.21
N PRO A 837 20.03 -0.18 22.55
CA PRO A 837 20.68 0.53 23.65
C PRO A 837 20.57 2.07 23.58
N GLU A 838 20.64 2.64 22.37
CA GLU A 838 20.56 4.09 22.13
C GLU A 838 19.12 4.65 22.16
N HIS A 839 18.10 3.82 22.39
CA HIS A 839 16.73 4.30 22.48
C HIS A 839 16.51 5.09 23.78
N PRO A 840 15.85 6.28 23.79
CA PRO A 840 15.61 7.10 24.97
C PRO A 840 14.95 6.32 26.11
N PHE A 841 14.11 5.35 25.73
CA PHE A 841 13.39 4.52 26.68
C PHE A 841 14.06 3.16 26.98
N PHE A 842 15.28 2.90 26.50
CA PHE A 842 15.98 1.63 26.73
C PHE A 842 16.16 1.34 28.23
N LYS A 843 16.62 2.34 29.00
CA LYS A 843 16.77 2.26 30.47
C LYS A 843 15.56 2.81 31.24
N TYR A 844 14.45 3.12 30.57
CA TYR A 844 13.31 3.74 31.24
C TYR A 844 12.67 2.75 32.21
N LYS A 845 12.70 3.11 33.50
CA LYS A 845 11.94 2.43 34.56
C LYS A 845 10.94 3.41 35.15
N GLN A 846 9.71 2.94 35.34
CA GLN A 846 8.69 3.76 35.97
C GLN A 846 9.09 4.02 37.43
N SER A 847 9.11 5.29 37.86
CA SER A 847 9.50 5.63 39.23
C SER A 847 8.60 4.94 40.26
N GLN A 848 9.18 4.48 41.38
CA GLN A 848 8.44 3.82 42.45
C GLN A 848 7.30 4.69 43.01
N PHE A 849 7.50 6.01 43.05
CA PHE A 849 6.47 6.97 43.44
C PHE A 849 5.23 6.91 42.54
N ILE A 850 5.41 6.92 41.20
CA ILE A 850 4.28 6.77 40.26
C ILE A 850 3.60 5.41 40.44
N LEU A 851 4.36 4.33 40.63
CA LEU A 851 3.79 2.99 40.82
C LEU A 851 2.92 2.94 42.10
N ARG A 852 3.37 3.56 43.20
CA ARG A 852 2.57 3.70 44.44
C ARG A 852 1.29 4.50 44.18
N LEU A 853 1.39 5.64 43.50
CA LEU A 853 0.22 6.45 43.14
C LEU A 853 -0.76 5.71 42.23
N GLN A 854 -0.25 4.91 41.29
CA GLN A 854 -1.05 4.09 40.39
C GLN A 854 -1.84 3.02 41.16
N LYS A 855 -1.20 2.35 42.12
CA LYS A 855 -1.87 1.39 43.02
C LYS A 855 -2.97 2.07 43.85
N ALA A 856 -2.71 3.29 44.36
CA ALA A 856 -3.70 4.08 45.09
C ALA A 856 -4.83 4.64 44.20
N ARG A 857 -4.69 4.59 42.87
CA ARG A 857 -5.63 5.19 41.90
C ARG A 857 -5.93 4.23 40.74
N PRO A 858 -6.53 3.06 41.00
CA PRO A 858 -6.72 2.01 39.98
C PRO A 858 -7.62 2.44 38.82
N CYS A 859 -8.50 3.43 39.02
CA CYS A 859 -9.36 3.96 37.95
C CYS A 859 -8.61 4.80 36.89
N VAL A 860 -7.38 5.23 37.18
CA VAL A 860 -6.51 5.95 36.23
C VAL A 860 -5.80 4.91 35.37
N ILE A 861 -5.94 5.03 34.05
CA ILE A 861 -5.29 4.10 33.13
C ILE A 861 -3.76 4.27 33.23
N PRO A 862 -3.00 3.18 33.44
CA PRO A 862 -1.55 3.22 33.55
C PRO A 862 -0.83 3.57 32.24
N SER A 863 0.42 4.03 32.35
CA SER A 863 1.31 4.30 31.21
C SER A 863 1.67 3.01 30.46
N PHE A 864 2.23 3.15 29.26
CA PHE A 864 2.67 2.01 28.44
C PHE A 864 3.56 1.00 29.18
N PHE A 865 4.59 1.45 29.90
CA PHE A 865 5.56 0.55 30.54
C PHE A 865 4.93 -0.26 31.67
N THR A 866 4.04 0.35 32.47
CA THR A 866 3.28 -0.37 33.50
C THR A 866 2.36 -1.41 32.87
N ARG A 867 1.62 -1.06 31.81
CA ARG A 867 0.77 -2.02 31.07
C ARG A 867 1.57 -3.17 30.47
N ALA A 868 2.75 -2.88 29.93
CA ALA A 868 3.63 -3.90 29.36
C ALA A 868 4.14 -4.84 30.46
N SER A 869 4.54 -4.31 31.62
CA SER A 869 4.93 -5.09 32.79
C SER A 869 3.81 -6.03 33.22
N ASP A 870 2.58 -5.54 33.37
CA ASP A 870 1.44 -6.39 33.74
C ASP A 870 1.25 -7.56 32.76
N PHE A 871 1.47 -7.34 31.46
CA PHE A 871 1.40 -8.41 30.46
C PHE A 871 2.58 -9.38 30.51
N LEU A 872 3.77 -8.92 30.89
CA LEU A 872 4.95 -9.78 31.06
C LEU A 872 4.75 -10.72 32.24
N ASN A 873 4.28 -10.19 33.37
CA ASN A 873 4.00 -10.97 34.58
C ASN A 873 2.91 -12.02 34.33
N ASN A 874 1.82 -11.65 33.65
CA ASN A 874 0.74 -12.58 33.31
C ASN A 874 1.12 -13.70 32.31
N LEU A 875 2.27 -13.60 31.65
CA LEU A 875 2.73 -14.57 30.64
C LEU A 875 4.05 -15.25 31.01
N ASP A 876 4.55 -15.01 32.23
CA ASP A 876 5.85 -15.50 32.74
C ASP A 876 7.03 -15.11 31.84
N LEU A 877 7.09 -13.85 31.42
CA LEU A 877 8.10 -13.33 30.49
C LEU A 877 9.13 -12.39 31.14
N GLU A 878 9.11 -12.26 32.47
CA GLU A 878 9.93 -11.28 33.22
C GLU A 878 11.44 -11.52 33.07
N ASN A 879 11.87 -12.80 33.07
CA ASN A 879 13.28 -13.17 33.02
C ASN A 879 13.88 -13.19 31.60
N LEU A 880 13.07 -12.89 30.59
CA LEU A 880 13.50 -13.01 29.20
C LEU A 880 14.36 -11.80 28.78
N GLN A 881 15.65 -12.05 28.60
CA GLN A 881 16.60 -11.04 28.13
C GLN A 881 16.65 -11.00 26.60
N VAL A 882 16.79 -9.80 26.04
CA VAL A 882 16.89 -9.60 24.58
C VAL A 882 18.32 -9.26 24.17
N VAL A 883 18.77 -9.83 23.05
CA VAL A 883 20.07 -9.46 22.46
C VAL A 883 20.01 -8.00 22.00
N SER A 884 20.98 -7.21 22.46
CA SER A 884 21.17 -5.84 22.00
C SER A 884 21.63 -5.83 20.55
N LEU A 885 20.95 -5.07 19.69
CA LEU A 885 21.39 -4.83 18.32
C LEU A 885 22.56 -3.85 18.33
N LEU A 886 23.77 -4.37 18.08
CA LEU A 886 24.92 -3.56 17.75
C LEU A 886 24.71 -2.96 16.35
N LYS A 887 24.48 -1.64 16.28
CA LYS A 887 24.13 -0.96 15.02
C LYS A 887 25.34 -0.49 14.20
N TYR A 888 26.50 -0.28 14.83
CA TYR A 888 27.52 0.65 14.32
C TYR A 888 28.84 0.00 13.85
N HIS A 889 28.89 -1.33 13.68
CA HIS A 889 30.15 -1.99 13.28
C HIS A 889 30.34 -2.13 11.76
N LEU A 890 29.29 -2.04 10.94
CA LEU A 890 29.47 -2.11 9.49
C LEU A 890 29.84 -0.74 8.92
N THR A 891 31.13 -0.41 8.94
CA THR A 891 31.68 0.70 8.15
C THR A 891 31.22 0.56 6.69
N PRO A 892 30.56 1.55 6.08
CA PRO A 892 30.00 1.32 4.75
C PRO A 892 31.02 0.96 3.66
N TRP A 893 32.29 1.38 3.82
CA TRP A 893 33.40 1.26 2.87
C TRP A 893 34.26 0.00 3.02
N ILE A 894 34.03 -0.85 4.04
CA ILE A 894 34.72 -2.14 4.18
C ILE A 894 33.77 -3.26 3.72
N SER A 895 34.30 -4.34 3.17
CA SER A 895 33.50 -5.54 2.93
C SER A 895 33.42 -6.37 4.20
N HIS A 896 32.21 -6.58 4.71
CA HIS A 896 31.99 -7.35 5.95
C HIS A 896 31.50 -8.74 5.62
N GLY A 897 32.04 -9.72 6.33
CA GLY A 897 31.60 -11.11 6.27
C GLY A 897 32.76 -12.07 6.16
N LEU A 898 32.52 -13.29 6.64
CA LEU A 898 33.50 -14.35 6.71
C LEU A 898 33.39 -15.23 5.46
N LYS A 899 34.51 -15.75 4.98
CA LYS A 899 34.49 -16.83 3.98
C LYS A 899 34.48 -18.16 4.71
N PHE A 900 33.75 -19.12 4.15
CA PHE A 900 33.80 -20.51 4.62
C PHE A 900 34.11 -21.44 3.46
N LEU A 901 34.73 -22.57 3.80
CA LEU A 901 35.08 -23.64 2.88
C LEU A 901 33.87 -24.55 2.67
N ASN A 902 33.64 -24.97 1.42
CA ASN A 902 32.63 -25.96 1.10
C ASN A 902 33.19 -26.93 0.07
N PRO A 903 34.04 -27.89 0.50
CA PRO A 903 34.64 -28.88 -0.41
C PRO A 903 33.59 -29.81 -1.03
N PHE A 904 32.37 -29.85 -0.47
CA PHE A 904 31.29 -30.73 -0.87
C PHE A 904 30.32 -30.11 -1.88
N LYS A 905 30.52 -28.85 -2.29
CA LYS A 905 29.55 -28.05 -3.09
C LYS A 905 29.12 -28.70 -4.41
N THR A 906 29.99 -29.50 -5.02
CA THR A 906 29.75 -30.15 -6.31
C THR A 906 28.97 -31.47 -6.20
N PHE A 907 28.73 -31.97 -4.99
CA PHE A 907 28.08 -33.24 -4.74
C PHE A 907 26.63 -33.06 -4.28
N ASP A 908 25.74 -33.95 -4.72
CA ASP A 908 24.33 -33.92 -4.37
C ASP A 908 24.05 -34.85 -3.18
N LYS A 909 23.54 -34.30 -2.07
CA LYS A 909 23.26 -35.06 -0.85
C LYS A 909 22.27 -36.21 -1.07
N ALA A 910 21.33 -36.07 -2.02
CA ALA A 910 20.33 -37.11 -2.27
C ALA A 910 20.90 -38.37 -2.96
N ASN A 911 21.96 -38.20 -3.77
CA ASN A 911 22.46 -39.23 -4.67
C ASN A 911 23.89 -39.71 -4.36
N THR A 912 24.61 -39.00 -3.49
CA THR A 912 25.99 -39.35 -3.11
C THR A 912 25.98 -40.21 -1.84
N ALA A 913 26.66 -41.36 -1.88
CA ALA A 913 26.75 -42.28 -0.74
C ALA A 913 27.53 -41.66 0.44
N PRO A 914 27.16 -41.92 1.71
CA PRO A 914 27.83 -41.36 2.88
C PRO A 914 29.35 -41.59 2.94
N ILE A 915 29.82 -42.75 2.48
CA ILE A 915 31.25 -43.10 2.44
C ILE A 915 32.08 -42.12 1.59
N VAL A 916 31.49 -41.58 0.50
CA VAL A 916 32.14 -40.59 -0.36
C VAL A 916 32.34 -39.28 0.40
N TYR A 917 31.35 -38.85 1.19
CA TYR A 917 31.49 -37.67 2.04
C TYR A 917 32.52 -37.87 3.16
N GLN A 918 32.60 -39.07 3.73
CA GLN A 918 33.62 -39.41 4.73
C GLN A 918 35.03 -39.35 4.13
N GLN A 919 35.23 -39.89 2.92
CA GLN A 919 36.51 -39.85 2.22
C GLN A 919 36.90 -38.41 1.83
N LEU A 920 35.99 -37.63 1.25
CA LEU A 920 36.23 -36.22 0.94
C LEU A 920 36.55 -35.40 2.20
N PHE A 921 35.93 -35.73 3.33
CA PHE A 921 36.26 -35.11 4.61
C PHE A 921 37.65 -35.53 5.11
N ALA A 922 38.05 -36.79 4.95
CA ALA A 922 39.40 -37.25 5.27
C ALA A 922 40.45 -36.53 4.41
N ASP A 923 40.27 -36.44 3.10
CA ASP A 923 41.16 -35.71 2.19
C ASP A 923 41.25 -34.22 2.58
N HIS A 924 40.12 -33.61 2.95
CA HIS A 924 40.08 -32.25 3.46
C HIS A 924 40.82 -32.12 4.81
N ARG A 925 40.74 -33.13 5.68
CA ARG A 925 41.46 -33.14 6.95
C ARG A 925 42.97 -33.25 6.76
N ASP A 926 43.40 -34.03 5.80
CA ASP A 926 44.81 -34.15 5.44
C ASP A 926 45.35 -32.81 4.91
N LEU A 927 44.59 -32.11 4.04
CA LEU A 927 44.99 -30.78 3.55
C LEU A 927 45.10 -29.72 4.65
N TYR A 928 44.25 -29.79 5.67
CA TYR A 928 44.22 -28.84 6.78
C TYR A 928 44.72 -29.48 8.08
N HIS A 929 45.70 -30.39 8.01
CA HIS A 929 46.21 -31.13 9.17
C HIS A 929 46.76 -30.20 10.28
N ASN A 930 47.33 -29.05 9.89
CA ASN A 930 47.83 -28.01 10.80
C ASN A 930 46.74 -27.19 11.50
N PHE A 931 45.45 -27.40 11.19
CA PHE A 931 44.33 -26.72 11.85
C PHE A 931 43.63 -27.64 12.83
N ILE A 932 43.43 -27.15 14.07
CA ILE A 932 42.70 -27.83 15.13
C ILE A 932 41.20 -27.85 14.76
N PRO A 933 40.57 -29.04 14.64
CA PRO A 933 39.16 -29.17 14.31
C PRO A 933 38.26 -28.86 15.52
N VAL A 934 37.22 -28.07 15.28
CA VAL A 934 36.13 -27.81 16.24
C VAL A 934 34.81 -28.08 15.55
N PHE A 935 33.98 -28.95 16.10
CA PHE A 935 32.66 -29.26 15.53
C PHE A 935 31.57 -28.56 16.34
N THR A 936 30.58 -28.00 15.66
CA THR A 936 29.48 -27.28 16.31
C THR A 936 28.15 -27.75 15.76
N ASP A 937 27.16 -27.91 16.64
CA ASP A 937 25.78 -28.24 16.24
C ASP A 937 24.76 -27.56 17.16
N GLY A 938 23.55 -27.34 16.62
CA GLY A 938 22.39 -26.82 17.34
C GLY A 938 21.22 -27.81 17.29
N SER A 939 20.56 -28.02 18.43
CA SER A 939 19.38 -28.88 18.51
C SER A 939 18.17 -28.15 19.09
N ARG A 940 16.99 -28.63 18.74
CA ARG A 940 15.72 -28.13 19.27
C ARG A 940 14.75 -29.28 19.50
N SER A 941 14.34 -29.43 20.76
CA SER A 941 13.27 -30.33 21.18
C SER A 941 11.95 -29.57 21.37
N SER A 942 10.91 -30.26 21.83
CA SER A 942 9.62 -29.64 22.17
C SER A 942 9.71 -28.74 23.41
N SER A 943 10.64 -29.01 24.33
CA SER A 943 10.78 -28.35 25.63
C SER A 943 12.04 -27.49 25.76
N SER A 944 13.10 -27.80 25.00
CA SER A 944 14.41 -27.17 25.09
C SER A 944 14.98 -26.78 23.72
N THR A 945 15.93 -25.85 23.74
CA THR A 945 16.79 -25.52 22.60
C THR A 945 18.21 -25.51 23.13
N SER A 946 19.14 -26.14 22.43
CA SER A 946 20.46 -26.45 22.95
C SER A 946 21.50 -26.41 21.85
N PHE A 947 22.77 -26.30 22.21
CA PHE A 947 23.88 -26.36 21.28
C PHE A 947 25.05 -27.10 21.89
N ALA A 948 25.95 -27.59 21.05
CA ALA A 948 27.19 -28.21 21.48
C ALA A 948 28.39 -27.76 20.65
N CYS A 949 29.56 -27.84 21.27
CA CYS A 949 30.87 -27.61 20.66
C CYS A 949 31.80 -28.77 21.08
N VAL A 950 32.45 -29.40 20.11
CA VAL A 950 33.38 -30.52 20.31
C VAL A 950 34.78 -30.08 19.91
N PHE A 951 35.68 -30.04 20.87
CA PHE A 951 37.13 -29.86 20.69
C PHE A 951 37.84 -31.21 20.87
N ILE A 952 39.12 -31.30 20.50
CA ILE A 952 39.92 -32.52 20.66
C ILE A 952 39.91 -33.02 22.12
N ASN A 953 40.11 -32.11 23.08
CA ASN A 953 40.29 -32.45 24.50
C ASN A 953 39.12 -32.02 25.40
N SER A 954 38.06 -31.42 24.84
CA SER A 954 36.92 -30.95 25.65
C SER A 954 35.63 -30.91 24.85
N THR A 955 34.52 -31.17 25.52
CA THR A 955 33.18 -31.08 24.96
C THR A 955 32.35 -30.11 25.77
N LEU A 956 31.57 -29.28 25.09
CA LEU A 956 30.70 -28.29 25.70
C LEU A 956 29.30 -28.49 25.16
N SER A 957 28.30 -28.55 26.05
CA SER A 957 26.89 -28.70 25.65
C SER A 957 26.00 -27.92 26.60
N PHE A 958 25.19 -27.01 26.07
CA PHE A 958 24.36 -26.14 26.89
C PHE A 958 22.93 -26.02 26.34
N GLN A 959 21.96 -25.93 27.24
CA GLN A 959 20.59 -25.52 26.95
C GLN A 959 20.47 -23.99 27.01
N ILE A 960 19.93 -23.39 25.95
CA ILE A 960 19.54 -21.98 25.90
C ILE A 960 18.03 -21.84 26.12
N HIS A 961 17.56 -20.61 26.30
CA HIS A 961 16.15 -20.35 26.54
C HIS A 961 15.26 -20.94 25.42
N SER A 962 14.18 -21.63 25.81
CA SER A 962 13.26 -22.37 24.90
C SER A 962 12.56 -21.52 23.83
N SER A 963 12.65 -20.20 23.93
CA SER A 963 12.17 -19.27 22.92
C SER A 963 13.06 -19.20 21.67
N SER A 964 14.32 -19.62 21.78
CA SER A 964 15.30 -19.54 20.70
C SER A 964 14.94 -20.49 19.56
N SER A 965 15.28 -20.09 18.33
CA SER A 965 15.12 -20.95 17.15
C SER A 965 16.30 -21.90 16.98
N ILE A 966 16.10 -22.97 16.18
CA ILE A 966 17.18 -23.89 15.79
C ILE A 966 18.36 -23.11 15.20
N PHE A 967 18.08 -22.18 14.28
CA PHE A 967 19.07 -21.30 13.68
C PHE A 967 19.85 -20.45 14.71
N THR A 968 19.18 -20.02 15.79
CA THR A 968 19.85 -19.30 16.89
C THR A 968 20.77 -20.22 17.67
N ALA A 969 20.39 -21.49 17.88
CA ALA A 969 21.23 -22.48 18.52
C ALA A 969 22.53 -22.71 17.71
N GLU A 970 22.41 -22.94 16.41
CA GLU A 970 23.54 -23.11 15.48
C GLU A 970 24.55 -21.95 15.54
N ILE A 971 24.04 -20.72 15.44
CA ILE A 971 24.89 -19.53 15.48
C ILE A 971 25.51 -19.35 16.88
N THR A 972 24.78 -19.71 17.93
CA THR A 972 25.30 -19.64 19.31
C THR A 972 26.41 -20.68 19.50
N ALA A 973 26.30 -21.86 18.90
CA ALA A 973 27.35 -22.87 18.88
C ALA A 973 28.64 -22.32 18.28
N ILE A 974 28.56 -21.72 17.09
CA ILE A 974 29.71 -21.10 16.43
C ILE A 974 30.30 -19.95 17.28
N LEU A 975 29.45 -19.08 17.83
CA LEU A 975 29.90 -17.98 18.67
C LEU A 975 30.59 -18.46 19.95
N HIS A 976 30.07 -19.52 20.57
CA HIS A 976 30.64 -20.09 21.79
C HIS A 976 31.95 -20.84 21.50
N ALA A 977 32.06 -21.51 20.36
CA ALA A 977 33.30 -22.10 19.90
C ALA A 977 34.40 -21.03 19.75
N LEU A 978 34.09 -19.89 19.13
CA LEU A 978 35.01 -18.76 19.03
C LEU A 978 35.39 -18.18 20.39
N TYR A 979 34.44 -18.09 21.33
CA TYR A 979 34.73 -17.62 22.68
C TYR A 979 35.69 -18.56 23.41
N GLN A 980 35.50 -19.87 23.27
CA GLN A 980 36.40 -20.85 23.85
C GLN A 980 37.80 -20.79 23.22
N ILE A 981 37.89 -20.63 21.90
CA ILE A 981 39.15 -20.38 21.18
C ILE A 981 39.83 -19.10 21.68
N SER A 982 39.07 -18.07 22.05
CA SER A 982 39.66 -16.83 22.57
C SER A 982 40.40 -16.97 23.90
N ASN A 983 40.16 -18.07 24.63
CA ASN A 983 40.79 -18.38 25.91
C ASN A 983 41.99 -19.34 25.77
N SER A 984 42.24 -19.89 24.57
CA SER A 984 43.41 -20.74 24.30
C SER A 984 44.59 -19.91 23.77
N PRO A 985 45.82 -20.44 23.74
CA PRO A 985 46.92 -19.77 23.05
C PRO A 985 46.63 -19.59 21.55
N PRO A 986 47.20 -18.56 20.89
CA PRO A 986 47.03 -18.34 19.45
C PRO A 986 47.48 -19.55 18.63
N ASP A 987 46.58 -20.08 17.81
CA ASP A 987 46.83 -21.23 16.94
C ASP A 987 45.87 -21.20 15.73
N ASN A 988 45.99 -22.20 14.86
CA ASN A 988 45.17 -22.41 13.68
C ASN A 988 43.95 -23.29 14.03
N TYR A 989 42.73 -22.76 13.90
CA TYR A 989 41.48 -23.48 14.18
C TYR A 989 40.59 -23.55 12.95
N ILE A 990 39.86 -24.65 12.78
CA ILE A 990 38.83 -24.80 11.76
C ILE A 990 37.52 -25.25 12.40
N ILE A 991 36.48 -24.42 12.25
CA ILE A 991 35.13 -24.69 12.78
C ILE A 991 34.30 -25.37 11.70
N TYR A 992 33.90 -26.61 11.95
CA TYR A 992 32.98 -27.39 11.14
C TYR A 992 31.55 -27.25 11.66
N SER A 993 30.63 -26.84 10.79
CA SER A 993 29.20 -26.79 11.10
C SER A 993 28.41 -27.38 9.93
N ASP A 994 27.37 -28.15 10.25
CA ASP A 994 26.46 -28.66 9.23
C ASP A 994 25.32 -27.70 8.86
N SER A 995 25.18 -26.59 9.60
CA SER A 995 24.24 -25.53 9.32
C SER A 995 24.75 -24.59 8.23
N PHE A 996 24.50 -24.98 6.97
CA PHE A 996 24.80 -24.11 5.81
C PHE A 996 24.18 -22.73 5.97
N SER A 997 22.97 -22.65 6.53
CA SER A 997 22.28 -21.38 6.76
C SER A 997 23.00 -20.49 7.77
N ALA A 998 23.59 -21.05 8.84
CA ALA A 998 24.35 -20.29 9.83
C ALA A 998 25.64 -19.74 9.21
N LEU A 999 26.39 -20.56 8.47
CA LEU A 999 27.59 -20.15 7.76
C LEU A 999 27.30 -19.12 6.65
N GLU A 1000 26.27 -19.35 5.84
CA GLU A 1000 25.85 -18.39 4.81
C GLU A 1000 25.51 -17.02 5.42
N SER A 1001 24.90 -17.00 6.61
CA SER A 1001 24.54 -15.76 7.30
C SER A 1001 25.73 -14.92 7.78
N THR A 1002 26.92 -15.51 7.95
CA THR A 1002 28.16 -14.79 8.29
C THR A 1002 28.89 -14.27 7.05
N THR A 1003 28.59 -14.77 5.85
CA THR A 1003 29.25 -14.33 4.60
C THR A 1003 28.83 -12.94 4.11
N SER A 1004 27.58 -12.57 4.35
CA SER A 1004 27.00 -11.33 3.83
C SER A 1004 26.16 -10.65 4.90
N LEU A 1005 26.81 -9.74 5.62
CA LEU A 1005 26.16 -8.99 6.69
C LEU A 1005 25.40 -7.78 6.13
N HIS A 1006 24.14 -7.66 6.53
CA HIS A 1006 23.30 -6.52 6.23
C HIS A 1006 22.48 -6.11 7.46
N ARG A 1007 21.81 -4.97 7.39
CA ARG A 1007 21.05 -4.38 8.52
C ARG A 1007 19.92 -5.23 9.13
N PHE A 1008 19.61 -6.37 8.52
CA PHE A 1008 18.57 -7.31 8.97
C PHE A 1008 19.15 -8.69 9.27
N SER A 1009 20.48 -8.85 9.19
CA SER A 1009 21.17 -10.06 9.58
C SER A 1009 20.96 -10.32 11.06
N HIS A 1010 21.16 -11.58 11.44
CA HIS A 1010 20.94 -12.01 12.80
C HIS A 1010 21.91 -11.30 13.76
N PRO A 1011 21.48 -10.77 14.92
CA PRO A 1011 22.37 -10.00 15.79
C PRO A 1011 23.65 -10.74 16.18
N LEU A 1012 23.57 -12.05 16.41
CA LEU A 1012 24.73 -12.87 16.79
C LEU A 1012 25.76 -13.05 15.65
N THR A 1013 25.40 -12.87 14.38
CA THR A 1013 26.40 -12.93 13.29
C THR A 1013 27.35 -11.74 13.32
N PHE A 1014 26.90 -10.60 13.86
CA PHE A 1014 27.77 -9.46 14.11
C PHE A 1014 28.77 -9.76 15.24
N ASN A 1015 28.30 -10.41 16.31
CA ASN A 1015 29.16 -10.82 17.42
C ASN A 1015 30.22 -11.84 16.95
N ILE A 1016 29.87 -12.75 16.05
CA ILE A 1016 30.81 -13.69 15.43
C ILE A 1016 31.90 -12.94 14.67
N LEU A 1017 31.53 -11.98 13.82
CA LEU A 1017 32.51 -11.20 13.06
C LEU A 1017 33.42 -10.40 13.99
N GLU A 1018 32.85 -9.70 14.98
CA GLU A 1018 33.64 -8.90 15.94
C GLU A 1018 34.63 -9.77 16.72
N LEU A 1019 34.22 -10.97 17.14
CA LEU A 1019 35.09 -11.88 17.87
C LEU A 1019 36.15 -12.49 16.96
N HIS A 1020 35.79 -12.85 15.72
CA HIS A 1020 36.74 -13.33 14.71
C HIS A 1020 37.83 -12.29 14.40
N ASP A 1021 37.44 -11.02 14.17
CA ASP A 1021 38.38 -9.93 13.91
C ASP A 1021 39.33 -9.72 15.11
N LYS A 1022 38.80 -9.77 16.35
CA LYS A 1022 39.62 -9.68 17.57
C LYS A 1022 40.62 -10.83 17.69
N LEU A 1023 40.23 -12.04 17.30
CA LEU A 1023 41.10 -13.21 17.30
C LEU A 1023 42.19 -13.10 16.24
N ALA A 1024 41.86 -12.66 15.03
CA ALA A 1024 42.83 -12.41 13.98
C ALA A 1024 43.89 -11.38 14.43
N CYS A 1025 43.48 -10.30 15.10
CA CYS A 1025 44.41 -9.31 15.66
C CYS A 1025 45.34 -9.86 16.77
N ARG A 1026 44.96 -10.97 17.43
CA ARG A 1026 45.77 -11.64 18.46
C ARG A 1026 46.64 -12.77 17.89
N GLY A 1027 46.67 -12.94 16.56
CA GLY A 1027 47.49 -13.95 15.88
C GLY A 1027 46.81 -15.31 15.66
N PHE A 1028 45.50 -15.43 15.89
CA PHE A 1028 44.77 -16.66 15.59
C PHE A 1028 44.41 -16.75 14.09
N SER A 1029 44.43 -17.96 13.54
CA SER A 1029 43.90 -18.23 12.19
C SER A 1029 42.66 -19.11 12.31
N VAL A 1030 41.47 -18.52 12.14
CA VAL A 1030 40.21 -19.27 12.26
C VAL A 1030 39.50 -19.37 10.91
N LEU A 1031 39.32 -20.61 10.44
CA LEU A 1031 38.57 -20.95 9.25
C LEU A 1031 37.20 -21.54 9.61
N PHE A 1032 36.25 -21.41 8.69
CA PHE A 1032 34.92 -22.03 8.81
C PHE A 1032 34.74 -23.01 7.65
N CYS A 1033 34.11 -24.16 7.90
CA CYS A 1033 33.85 -25.16 6.88
C CYS A 1033 32.45 -25.76 7.05
N TRP A 1034 31.72 -25.88 5.94
CA TRP A 1034 30.44 -26.59 5.95
C TRP A 1034 30.66 -28.09 5.79
N VAL A 1035 29.97 -28.89 6.61
CA VAL A 1035 29.95 -30.35 6.50
C VAL A 1035 28.52 -30.89 6.31
N PRO A 1036 28.31 -31.98 5.56
CA PRO A 1036 27.00 -32.59 5.43
C PRO A 1036 26.56 -33.26 6.75
N SER A 1037 25.33 -33.02 7.19
CA SER A 1037 24.74 -33.68 8.37
C SER A 1037 24.36 -35.16 8.11
N HIS A 1038 24.46 -36.01 9.15
CA HIS A 1038 24.02 -37.42 9.16
C HIS A 1038 24.68 -38.31 8.10
N VAL A 1039 25.97 -38.13 7.87
CA VAL A 1039 26.75 -38.97 6.94
C VAL A 1039 27.86 -39.76 7.65
N GLY A 1040 27.90 -39.75 8.99
CA GLY A 1040 28.88 -40.52 9.77
C GLY A 1040 30.24 -39.85 9.94
N ILE A 1041 30.34 -38.53 9.78
CA ILE A 1041 31.55 -37.78 10.19
C ILE A 1041 31.57 -37.73 11.71
N SER A 1042 32.48 -38.48 12.33
CA SER A 1042 32.50 -38.74 13.79
C SER A 1042 32.37 -37.50 14.66
N GLY A 1043 33.11 -36.42 14.36
CA GLY A 1043 33.05 -35.17 15.11
C GLY A 1043 31.69 -34.44 14.99
N ASN A 1044 31.06 -34.46 13.81
CA ASN A 1044 29.75 -33.84 13.60
C ASN A 1044 28.63 -34.65 14.27
N GLU A 1045 28.65 -35.98 14.14
CA GLU A 1045 27.68 -36.84 14.82
C GLU A 1045 27.83 -36.74 16.35
N HIS A 1046 29.07 -36.54 16.85
CA HIS A 1046 29.29 -36.32 18.27
C HIS A 1046 28.69 -34.98 18.74
N ALA A 1047 28.89 -33.90 17.97
CA ALA A 1047 28.28 -32.60 18.27
C ALA A 1047 26.74 -32.67 18.26
N ASP A 1048 26.14 -33.34 17.26
CA ASP A 1048 24.68 -33.53 17.15
C ASP A 1048 24.09 -34.32 18.32
N ASN A 1049 24.75 -35.40 18.74
CA ASN A 1049 24.34 -36.18 19.89
C ASN A 1049 24.42 -35.37 21.19
N LEU A 1050 25.51 -34.62 21.41
CA LEU A 1050 25.67 -33.76 22.58
C LEU A 1050 24.67 -32.60 22.61
N ALA A 1051 24.37 -31.99 21.46
CA ALA A 1051 23.38 -30.94 21.38
C ALA A 1051 21.99 -31.47 21.77
N LYS A 1052 21.65 -32.71 21.40
CA LYS A 1052 20.39 -33.37 21.78
C LYS A 1052 20.33 -33.76 23.26
N SER A 1053 21.45 -34.15 23.86
CA SER A 1053 21.51 -34.62 25.26
C SER A 1053 21.88 -33.55 26.29
N ALA A 1054 22.19 -32.32 25.86
CA ALA A 1054 22.59 -31.22 26.74
C ALA A 1054 21.60 -30.98 27.89
N THR A 1055 22.10 -30.89 29.13
CA THR A 1055 21.30 -30.62 30.35
C THR A 1055 21.60 -29.25 30.97
N ASP A 1056 22.82 -28.75 30.80
CA ASP A 1056 23.29 -27.58 31.54
C ASP A 1056 22.72 -26.28 30.98
N SER A 1057 22.02 -25.50 31.82
CA SER A 1057 21.36 -24.27 31.36
C SER A 1057 22.33 -23.09 31.26
N LEU A 1058 22.45 -22.51 30.07
CA LEU A 1058 23.16 -21.26 29.83
C LEU A 1058 22.17 -20.12 29.62
N ASN A 1059 22.27 -19.09 30.48
CA ASN A 1059 21.41 -17.91 30.39
C ASN A 1059 21.85 -16.98 29.25
N CYS A 1060 21.51 -17.32 28.02
CA CYS A 1060 21.78 -16.49 26.84
C CYS A 1060 20.62 -15.54 26.53
N PRO A 1061 20.90 -14.25 26.22
CA PRO A 1061 19.89 -13.34 25.70
C PRO A 1061 19.35 -13.83 24.35
N VAL A 1062 18.07 -13.54 24.10
CA VAL A 1062 17.32 -14.06 22.93
C VAL A 1062 17.18 -12.99 21.84
N PRO A 1063 17.37 -13.33 20.55
CA PRO A 1063 17.15 -12.39 19.46
C PRO A 1063 15.69 -11.89 19.39
N LEU A 1064 15.48 -10.60 19.08
CA LEU A 1064 14.15 -9.98 19.00
C LEU A 1064 13.18 -10.73 18.06
N SER A 1065 13.68 -11.30 16.96
CA SER A 1065 12.88 -12.09 16.01
C SER A 1065 12.27 -13.33 16.66
N ASP A 1066 13.02 -13.98 17.54
CA ASP A 1066 12.61 -15.20 18.23
C ASP A 1066 11.70 -14.89 19.41
N ILE A 1067 11.99 -13.82 20.16
CA ILE A 1067 11.06 -13.30 21.18
C ILE A 1067 9.69 -13.00 20.59
N LYS A 1068 9.63 -12.34 19.43
CA LYS A 1068 8.36 -12.03 18.76
C LYS A 1068 7.56 -13.29 18.41
N LYS A 1069 8.25 -14.36 17.96
CA LYS A 1069 7.62 -15.66 17.69
C LYS A 1069 7.15 -16.32 18.99
N TYR A 1070 7.98 -16.29 20.03
CA TYR A 1070 7.66 -16.88 21.33
C TYR A 1070 6.48 -16.21 22.02
N VAL A 1071 6.42 -14.87 22.06
CA VAL A 1071 5.26 -14.10 22.55
C VAL A 1071 3.99 -14.52 21.81
N LYS A 1072 4.06 -14.73 20.49
CA LYS A 1072 2.93 -15.19 19.70
C LYS A 1072 2.49 -16.61 20.09
N ILE A 1073 3.44 -17.51 20.36
CA ILE A 1073 3.18 -18.87 20.84
C ILE A 1073 2.50 -18.83 22.20
N LYS A 1074 3.06 -18.12 23.20
CA LYS A 1074 2.48 -17.98 24.54
C LYS A 1074 1.06 -17.40 24.52
N LEU A 1075 0.82 -16.36 23.73
CA LEU A 1075 -0.52 -15.79 23.56
C LEU A 1075 -1.48 -16.74 22.83
N HIS A 1076 -0.99 -17.55 21.89
CA HIS A 1076 -1.78 -18.59 21.24
C HIS A 1076 -2.12 -19.72 22.22
N SER A 1077 -1.19 -20.15 23.07
CA SER A 1077 -1.44 -21.12 24.15
C SER A 1077 -2.48 -20.59 25.14
N ASN A 1078 -2.39 -19.32 25.55
CA ASN A 1078 -3.41 -18.71 26.41
C ASN A 1078 -4.79 -18.68 25.73
N TRP A 1079 -4.84 -18.32 24.44
CA TRP A 1079 -6.07 -18.37 23.66
C TRP A 1079 -6.61 -19.80 23.51
N GLN A 1080 -5.73 -20.79 23.35
CA GLN A 1080 -6.08 -22.21 23.34
C GLN A 1080 -6.69 -22.65 24.68
N SER A 1081 -6.12 -22.25 25.81
CA SER A 1081 -6.70 -22.51 27.14
C SER A 1081 -8.09 -21.89 27.28
N GLN A 1082 -8.29 -20.66 26.80
CA GLN A 1082 -9.61 -20.02 26.80
C GLN A 1082 -10.62 -20.76 25.91
N TRP A 1083 -10.17 -21.34 24.81
CA TRP A 1083 -11.01 -22.12 23.89
C TRP A 1083 -11.39 -23.49 24.47
N ASN A 1084 -10.48 -24.14 25.19
CA ASN A 1084 -10.74 -25.40 25.88
C ASN A 1084 -11.86 -25.24 26.93
N LEU A 1085 -12.06 -24.04 27.50
CA LEU A 1085 -13.15 -23.75 28.44
C LEU A 1085 -14.52 -23.53 27.75
N LYS A 1086 -14.61 -23.65 26.42
CA LYS A 1086 -15.84 -23.39 25.64
C LYS A 1086 -16.51 -24.67 25.18
N ASP A 1087 -16.67 -25.64 26.08
CA ASP A 1087 -17.27 -26.95 25.78
C ASP A 1087 -18.69 -26.87 25.21
N ALA A 1088 -19.50 -25.89 25.65
CA ALA A 1088 -20.84 -25.65 25.12
C ALA A 1088 -20.87 -25.08 23.67
N ASN A 1089 -19.72 -24.70 23.09
CA ASN A 1089 -19.66 -24.18 21.73
C ASN A 1089 -19.74 -25.32 20.71
N LYS A 1090 -20.70 -25.25 19.78
CA LYS A 1090 -20.91 -26.26 18.72
C LYS A 1090 -19.67 -26.56 17.88
N LEU A 1091 -18.77 -25.59 17.68
CA LEU A 1091 -17.53 -25.82 16.93
C LEU A 1091 -16.47 -26.56 17.77
N HIS A 1092 -16.49 -26.43 19.10
CA HIS A 1092 -15.51 -27.04 19.99
C HIS A 1092 -15.58 -28.58 19.94
N SER A 1093 -16.78 -29.15 19.85
CA SER A 1093 -16.98 -30.61 19.71
C SER A 1093 -16.31 -31.22 18.48
N ILE A 1094 -16.02 -30.41 17.45
CA ILE A 1094 -15.32 -30.84 16.24
C ILE A 1094 -13.87 -30.37 16.29
N LYS A 1095 -13.59 -29.18 16.82
CA LYS A 1095 -12.28 -28.54 16.73
C LYS A 1095 -11.79 -28.11 18.11
N HIS A 1096 -11.08 -29.01 18.77
CA HIS A 1096 -10.40 -28.71 20.03
C HIS A 1096 -9.15 -27.83 19.80
N LEU A 1097 -8.35 -28.10 18.77
CA LEU A 1097 -7.11 -27.35 18.52
C LEU A 1097 -7.33 -26.17 17.56
N ILE A 1098 -6.81 -24.99 17.93
CA ILE A 1098 -6.85 -23.78 17.13
C ILE A 1098 -5.79 -23.84 16.01
N THR A 1099 -6.12 -24.57 14.94
CA THR A 1099 -5.27 -24.74 13.76
C THR A 1099 -6.00 -24.37 12.47
N CYS A 1100 -5.26 -24.01 11.42
CA CYS A 1100 -5.86 -23.62 10.13
C CYS A 1100 -6.50 -24.83 9.43
N TRP A 1101 -7.71 -24.64 8.91
CA TRP A 1101 -8.35 -25.62 8.03
C TRP A 1101 -7.66 -25.70 6.66
N PRO A 1102 -7.67 -26.86 5.98
CA PRO A 1102 -7.24 -26.95 4.59
C PRO A 1102 -8.18 -26.12 3.69
N SER A 1103 -7.62 -25.53 2.63
CA SER A 1103 -8.39 -24.71 1.70
C SER A 1103 -9.12 -25.60 0.69
N LEU A 1104 -10.45 -25.47 0.61
CA LEU A 1104 -11.21 -26.06 -0.50
C LEU A 1104 -11.07 -25.23 -1.78
N PRO A 1105 -11.06 -25.85 -2.97
CA PRO A 1105 -10.93 -25.14 -4.25
C PRO A 1105 -12.18 -24.33 -4.60
N ASN A 1106 -13.35 -24.72 -4.10
CA ASN A 1106 -14.62 -24.06 -4.38
C ASN A 1106 -15.15 -23.30 -3.15
N ARG A 1107 -15.32 -21.98 -3.29
CA ARG A 1107 -15.80 -21.08 -2.23
C ARG A 1107 -17.21 -21.42 -1.73
N LYS A 1108 -18.09 -21.92 -2.60
CA LYS A 1108 -19.45 -22.31 -2.21
C LYS A 1108 -19.41 -23.51 -1.27
N LEU A 1109 -18.60 -24.51 -1.59
CA LEU A 1109 -18.39 -25.68 -0.72
C LEU A 1109 -17.76 -25.27 0.61
N ASP A 1110 -16.74 -24.40 0.57
CA ASP A 1110 -16.08 -23.84 1.75
C ASP A 1110 -17.06 -23.10 2.68
N THR A 1111 -17.98 -22.32 2.10
CA THR A 1111 -19.03 -21.61 2.85
C THR A 1111 -20.00 -22.57 3.52
N VAL A 1112 -20.48 -23.57 2.77
CA VAL A 1112 -21.40 -24.60 3.28
C VAL A 1112 -20.75 -25.35 4.44
N LEU A 1113 -19.50 -25.80 4.26
CA LEU A 1113 -18.76 -26.52 5.27
C LEU A 1113 -18.54 -25.69 6.54
N THR A 1114 -18.19 -24.40 6.43
CA THR A 1114 -18.10 -23.51 7.60
C THR A 1114 -19.42 -23.38 8.34
N ARG A 1115 -20.54 -23.21 7.64
CA ARG A 1115 -21.86 -23.07 8.28
C ARG A 1115 -22.27 -24.34 9.02
N LEU A 1116 -21.93 -25.51 8.46
CA LEU A 1116 -22.13 -26.80 9.11
C LEU A 1116 -21.23 -26.94 10.35
N ARG A 1117 -19.93 -26.65 10.23
CA ARG A 1117 -18.96 -26.70 11.36
C ARG A 1117 -19.33 -25.78 12.52
N ILE A 1118 -19.74 -24.55 12.24
CA ILE A 1118 -20.22 -23.62 13.28
C ILE A 1118 -21.60 -24.04 13.82
N GLY A 1119 -22.35 -24.83 13.05
CA GLY A 1119 -23.71 -25.25 13.40
C GLY A 1119 -24.76 -24.16 13.16
N HIS A 1120 -24.46 -23.13 12.37
CA HIS A 1120 -25.36 -22.01 12.04
C HIS A 1120 -25.57 -21.95 10.52
N THR A 1121 -26.73 -22.40 10.06
CA THR A 1121 -27.16 -22.35 8.65
C THR A 1121 -28.35 -21.40 8.49
N ARG A 1122 -28.69 -21.05 7.24
CA ARG A 1122 -29.89 -20.25 6.97
C ARG A 1122 -31.15 -20.95 7.47
N PHE A 1123 -31.30 -22.26 7.25
CA PHE A 1123 -32.47 -23.00 7.77
C PHE A 1123 -32.56 -22.98 9.30
N THR A 1124 -31.47 -23.33 9.99
CA THR A 1124 -31.50 -23.58 11.43
C THR A 1124 -31.55 -22.30 12.26
N HIS A 1125 -30.99 -21.18 11.79
CA HIS A 1125 -30.81 -19.95 12.59
C HIS A 1125 -31.38 -18.68 11.96
N ARG A 1126 -32.11 -18.76 10.84
CA ARG A 1126 -32.81 -17.58 10.28
C ARG A 1126 -33.88 -17.05 11.24
N HIS A 1127 -34.54 -17.92 12.00
CA HIS A 1127 -35.59 -17.55 12.94
C HIS A 1127 -35.12 -16.47 13.95
N LEU A 1128 -33.87 -16.54 14.43
CA LEU A 1128 -33.26 -15.52 15.29
C LEU A 1128 -33.14 -14.13 14.65
N LEU A 1129 -33.06 -14.05 13.32
CA LEU A 1129 -32.99 -12.78 12.59
C LEU A 1129 -34.38 -12.21 12.31
N LEU A 1130 -35.41 -13.05 12.28
CA LEU A 1130 -36.79 -12.68 11.96
C LEU A 1130 -37.70 -12.61 13.19
N GLY A 1131 -37.23 -13.05 14.37
CA GLY A 1131 -38.06 -13.16 15.57
C GLY A 1131 -39.08 -14.30 15.50
N GLU A 1132 -38.82 -15.31 14.66
CA GLU A 1132 -39.70 -16.48 14.46
C GLU A 1132 -39.34 -17.61 15.46
N PRO A 1133 -40.25 -18.58 15.70
CA PRO A 1133 -39.92 -19.78 16.47
C PRO A 1133 -38.87 -20.63 15.75
N ALA A 1134 -38.10 -21.40 16.53
CA ALA A 1134 -37.10 -22.30 15.95
C ALA A 1134 -37.77 -23.41 15.10
N PRO A 1135 -37.20 -23.77 13.94
CA PRO A 1135 -37.74 -24.83 13.11
C PRO A 1135 -37.74 -26.17 13.87
N LEU A 1136 -38.84 -26.91 13.83
CA LEU A 1136 -38.98 -28.23 14.43
C LEU A 1136 -38.89 -29.35 13.39
N CYS A 1137 -38.42 -30.52 13.82
CA CYS A 1137 -38.47 -31.74 13.04
C CYS A 1137 -39.91 -32.26 12.98
N THR A 1138 -40.48 -32.43 11.80
CA THR A 1138 -41.83 -33.01 11.66
C THR A 1138 -41.89 -34.46 12.16
N ALA A 1139 -40.81 -35.22 12.00
CA ALA A 1139 -40.73 -36.63 12.41
C ALA A 1139 -40.33 -36.81 13.89
N CYS A 1140 -39.49 -35.94 14.45
CA CYS A 1140 -38.93 -36.12 15.79
C CYS A 1140 -39.44 -35.11 16.83
N GLN A 1141 -40.21 -34.09 16.41
CA GLN A 1141 -40.75 -33.02 17.26
C GLN A 1141 -39.71 -32.25 18.10
N CYS A 1142 -38.42 -32.36 17.77
CA CYS A 1142 -37.33 -31.64 18.41
C CYS A 1142 -36.84 -30.48 17.54
N GLN A 1143 -36.07 -29.57 18.13
CA GLN A 1143 -35.49 -28.43 17.43
C GLN A 1143 -34.52 -28.88 16.33
N MET A 1144 -34.67 -28.29 15.15
CA MET A 1144 -33.89 -28.63 13.98
C MET A 1144 -32.50 -28.00 14.04
N THR A 1145 -31.49 -28.83 14.32
CA THR A 1145 -30.07 -28.43 14.42
C THR A 1145 -29.21 -29.14 13.37
N VAL A 1146 -27.99 -28.65 13.12
CA VAL A 1146 -27.05 -29.34 12.22
C VAL A 1146 -26.68 -30.72 12.75
N LEU A 1147 -26.51 -30.86 14.08
CA LEU A 1147 -26.29 -32.15 14.74
C LEU A 1147 -27.45 -33.12 14.45
N HIS A 1148 -28.69 -32.63 14.66
CA HIS A 1148 -29.89 -33.44 14.41
C HIS A 1148 -29.98 -33.91 12.96
N ILE A 1149 -29.75 -33.00 11.98
CA ILE A 1149 -29.83 -33.33 10.56
C ILE A 1149 -28.75 -34.34 10.15
N LEU A 1150 -27.51 -34.15 10.60
CA LEU A 1150 -26.38 -34.93 10.14
C LEU A 1150 -26.28 -36.31 10.80
N ILE A 1151 -26.81 -36.50 12.01
CA ILE A 1151 -26.54 -37.73 12.79
C ILE A 1151 -27.78 -38.31 13.47
N GLU A 1152 -28.67 -37.49 14.05
CA GLU A 1152 -29.72 -38.01 14.96
C GLU A 1152 -31.06 -38.30 14.28
N CYS A 1153 -31.43 -37.53 13.24
CA CYS A 1153 -32.78 -37.55 12.69
C CYS A 1153 -33.12 -38.90 12.07
N ARG A 1154 -34.19 -39.55 12.54
CA ARG A 1154 -34.63 -40.87 12.03
C ARG A 1154 -35.03 -40.83 10.55
N GLN A 1155 -35.59 -39.71 10.09
CA GLN A 1155 -36.02 -39.52 8.69
C GLN A 1155 -34.87 -39.65 7.67
N PHE A 1156 -33.65 -39.26 8.05
CA PHE A 1156 -32.50 -39.26 7.13
C PHE A 1156 -31.59 -40.48 7.27
N ASN A 1157 -31.99 -41.49 8.07
CA ASN A 1157 -31.12 -42.61 8.42
C ASN A 1157 -30.70 -43.44 7.20
N ASN A 1158 -31.64 -43.76 6.31
CA ASN A 1158 -31.38 -44.55 5.11
C ASN A 1158 -30.38 -43.83 4.17
N GLN A 1159 -30.53 -42.51 4.00
CA GLN A 1159 -29.62 -41.70 3.19
C GLN A 1159 -28.24 -41.58 3.84
N ARG A 1160 -28.14 -41.53 5.18
CA ARG A 1160 -26.86 -41.54 5.90
C ARG A 1160 -26.12 -42.86 5.70
N ILE A 1161 -26.77 -43.99 5.91
CA ILE A 1161 -26.16 -45.33 5.70
C ILE A 1161 -25.66 -45.44 4.24
N ARG A 1162 -26.47 -45.00 3.28
CA ARG A 1162 -26.09 -45.02 1.85
C ARG A 1162 -24.89 -44.15 1.51
N CYS A 1163 -24.73 -42.99 2.15
CA CYS A 1163 -23.66 -42.05 1.81
C CYS A 1163 -22.39 -42.24 2.67
N PHE A 1164 -22.55 -42.62 3.94
CA PHE A 1164 -21.48 -42.67 4.93
C PHE A 1164 -21.04 -44.09 5.29
N HIS A 1165 -21.76 -45.12 4.80
CA HIS A 1165 -21.46 -46.54 5.03
C HIS A 1165 -21.34 -46.94 6.52
N SER A 1166 -21.96 -46.17 7.43
CA SER A 1166 -21.98 -46.44 8.87
C SER A 1166 -23.32 -46.02 9.48
N SER A 1167 -23.80 -46.81 10.44
CA SER A 1167 -24.96 -46.51 11.30
C SER A 1167 -24.58 -45.67 12.53
N CYS A 1168 -23.29 -45.62 12.88
CA CYS A 1168 -22.76 -44.86 14.02
C CYS A 1168 -21.64 -43.94 13.51
N ILE A 1169 -22.00 -42.70 13.17
CA ILE A 1169 -21.06 -41.69 12.66
C ILE A 1169 -21.08 -40.46 13.56
N THR A 1170 -19.92 -39.88 13.86
CA THR A 1170 -19.82 -38.68 14.69
C THR A 1170 -19.72 -37.40 13.86
N LEU A 1171 -19.96 -36.23 14.47
CA LEU A 1171 -19.81 -34.95 13.77
C LEU A 1171 -18.37 -34.72 13.32
N LYS A 1172 -17.42 -35.27 14.09
CA LYS A 1172 -16.00 -35.20 13.78
C LYS A 1172 -15.69 -35.98 12.51
N ASP A 1173 -16.22 -37.19 12.36
CA ASP A 1173 -16.01 -38.00 11.15
C ASP A 1173 -16.54 -37.32 9.89
N ILE A 1174 -17.60 -36.52 10.02
CA ILE A 1174 -18.23 -35.81 8.90
C ILE A 1174 -17.54 -34.47 8.59
N LEU A 1175 -17.23 -33.67 9.62
CA LEU A 1175 -16.93 -32.24 9.49
C LEU A 1175 -15.52 -31.82 9.93
N HIS A 1176 -14.66 -32.73 10.38
CA HIS A 1176 -13.29 -32.41 10.82
C HIS A 1176 -12.40 -31.92 9.65
N LYS A 1177 -11.07 -31.91 9.86
CA LYS A 1177 -10.07 -31.38 8.92
C LYS A 1177 -10.29 -31.92 7.50
N ASP A 1178 -10.45 -33.23 7.40
CA ASP A 1178 -10.82 -33.95 6.18
C ASP A 1178 -12.29 -34.35 6.30
N HIS A 1179 -13.16 -33.56 5.66
CA HIS A 1179 -14.60 -33.79 5.65
C HIS A 1179 -14.94 -35.05 4.86
N HIS A 1180 -16.04 -35.71 5.21
CA HIS A 1180 -16.46 -36.94 4.53
C HIS A 1180 -16.69 -36.69 3.01
N PRO A 1181 -16.12 -37.49 2.09
CA PRO A 1181 -16.22 -37.26 0.65
C PRO A 1181 -17.66 -37.15 0.12
N GLN A 1182 -18.58 -37.96 0.68
CA GLN A 1182 -20.00 -37.98 0.30
C GLN A 1182 -20.88 -36.95 1.02
N LEU A 1183 -20.32 -36.07 1.87
CA LEU A 1183 -21.10 -35.07 2.62
C LEU A 1183 -21.98 -34.22 1.69
N PHE A 1184 -21.41 -33.66 0.63
CA PHE A 1184 -22.17 -32.80 -0.27
C PHE A 1184 -23.21 -33.56 -1.10
N THR A 1185 -22.99 -34.85 -1.37
CA THR A 1185 -23.96 -35.73 -2.01
C THR A 1185 -25.15 -35.96 -1.09
N PHE A 1186 -24.90 -36.33 0.17
CA PHE A 1186 -25.92 -36.50 1.20
C PHE A 1186 -26.80 -35.26 1.36
N LEU A 1187 -26.18 -34.07 1.50
CA LEU A 1187 -26.91 -32.80 1.67
C LEU A 1187 -27.82 -32.47 0.47
N ARG A 1188 -27.45 -32.91 -0.75
CA ARG A 1188 -28.28 -32.72 -1.94
C ARG A 1188 -29.44 -33.70 -1.97
N MET A 1189 -29.20 -34.97 -1.60
CA MET A 1189 -30.24 -36.01 -1.54
C MET A 1189 -31.37 -35.65 -0.57
N ILE A 1190 -31.05 -35.04 0.58
CA ILE A 1190 -32.06 -34.61 1.57
C ILE A 1190 -32.62 -33.21 1.30
N GLY A 1191 -32.27 -32.57 0.18
CA GLY A 1191 -32.72 -31.21 -0.18
C GLY A 1191 -32.13 -30.08 0.68
N PHE A 1192 -31.29 -30.38 1.67
CA PHE A 1192 -30.77 -29.39 2.63
C PHE A 1192 -29.68 -28.48 2.05
N TYR A 1193 -28.96 -28.91 1.01
CA TYR A 1193 -27.85 -28.15 0.42
C TYR A 1193 -28.22 -26.73 -0.05
N SER A 1194 -29.44 -26.52 -0.55
CA SER A 1194 -29.93 -25.20 -0.99
C SER A 1194 -30.36 -24.30 0.18
N LEU A 1195 -30.59 -24.89 1.36
CA LEU A 1195 -31.07 -24.23 2.56
C LEU A 1195 -29.93 -23.78 3.50
N ILE A 1196 -28.68 -24.13 3.19
CA ILE A 1196 -27.47 -23.70 3.91
C ILE A 1196 -27.00 -22.34 3.43
#